data_AF-A0A537EPG6-F1
#
_entry.id   AF-A0A537EPG6-F1
#
_cell.length_a   1.000
_cell.length_b   1.000
_cell.length_c   1.000
_cell.angle_alpha   90.00
_cell.angle_beta   90.00
_cell.angle_gamma   90.00
#
_symmetry.space_group_name_H-M   'P 1'
#
loop_
_entity.id
_entity.type
_entity.pdbx_description
1 polymer ?
#
loop_
_entity_poly.entity_id
_entity_poly.type
_entity_poly.pdbx_seq_one_letter_code
_entity_poly.pdbx_strand_id
1 'polypeptide(L)'
;MRIANAQVLTIFLLTLLSVSQANGQYSQSNSPGAVAASRVVPLTIKIVLLGFSNTDLNSSYLTSGINSIPVKYQQVLQGPINTGVMFNFTYQYVYERPNSTLVQSFVQYLNSIVKEQDTSPGQPPPGFANPALNNTGTRVNLVQNYFYDANKVENWLASNQTLFGTVPVPGYTLFIANLNATTVPSLSYQEYQAYNTKCPAICVSGVTARPHYYNRTSTDPDLSLNLTRHYMTGWGGTGRIYYTDLSAGTSYWTNELPIQVAAGARGVNLSTGYGRIWAAEFVNDYIFGAVYNLFSADQLYPVTYAQSYKFQLFVFDNRTGPEKAKGPKISTTLNTTKVQRELAGLLPFAKVTVTAKFSDVASYPQLAAVVANATTKVKDPALSIPIVDARLVWNWLSTYGQGHITQFINVTHTNSEYDIPGFLFAFQGNYTFAFTFKENIAFSERPGSIGGVALGDMILVNQSESTLTAGNNTSYNEPGKGIGFTRVATHELGHMMGLNHPFIYDQTEDFTNSVMAYYPDSNTYSQFDKDTVLRGINDELLIIAQDALAATGNSLINAGSISAARLQAEASGSLFSPGLVFGLIGLAVGVAIGVLVGFFFFKKRKTTAAVGYNLCPTCQQPVRWDPVQMKWYCDRCQKPV
;
A
#
# COMPACT_ATOMS: atom_id res chain seq x y z
N MET A 1 -3.62 -50.44 32.48
CA MET A 1 -4.79 -49.91 31.74
C MET A 1 -4.89 -48.36 31.73
N ARG A 2 -3.81 -47.60 32.00
CA ARG A 2 -3.79 -46.12 31.90
C ARG A 2 -2.99 -45.57 30.70
N ILE A 3 -2.21 -46.41 30.04
CA ILE A 3 -1.39 -46.02 28.86
C ILE A 3 -2.22 -46.04 27.57
N ALA A 4 -3.27 -46.86 27.50
CA ALA A 4 -4.17 -46.95 26.33
C ALA A 4 -5.02 -45.69 26.13
N ASN A 5 -5.46 -45.02 27.21
CA ASN A 5 -6.32 -43.83 27.10
C ASN A 5 -5.55 -42.58 26.62
N ALA A 6 -4.26 -42.47 26.96
CA ALA A 6 -3.42 -41.38 26.46
C ALA A 6 -3.10 -41.57 24.98
N GLN A 7 -2.81 -42.80 24.53
CA GLN A 7 -2.58 -43.07 23.11
C GLN A 7 -3.84 -42.92 22.27
N VAL A 8 -5.01 -43.29 22.78
CA VAL A 8 -6.29 -43.05 22.08
C VAL A 8 -6.60 -41.55 22.00
N LEU A 9 -6.36 -40.76 23.04
CA LEU A 9 -6.57 -39.30 23.01
C LEU A 9 -5.60 -38.60 22.04
N THR A 10 -4.33 -39.02 22.01
CA THR A 10 -3.32 -38.46 21.10
C THR A 10 -3.57 -38.87 19.64
N ILE A 11 -3.97 -40.12 19.39
CA ILE A 11 -4.38 -40.58 18.05
C ILE A 11 -5.66 -39.86 17.62
N PHE A 12 -6.63 -39.65 18.52
CA PHE A 12 -7.86 -38.91 18.23
C PHE A 12 -7.59 -37.43 17.94
N LEU A 13 -6.67 -36.77 18.66
CA LEU A 13 -6.21 -35.41 18.38
C LEU A 13 -5.47 -35.32 17.04
N LEU A 14 -4.60 -36.30 16.72
CA LEU A 14 -3.88 -36.37 15.46
C LEU A 14 -4.81 -36.64 14.27
N THR A 15 -5.88 -37.43 14.44
CA THR A 15 -6.93 -37.59 13.42
C THR A 15 -7.87 -36.39 13.33
N LEU A 16 -8.12 -35.64 14.40
CA LEU A 16 -8.92 -34.41 14.36
C LEU A 16 -8.15 -33.27 13.67
N LEU A 17 -6.83 -33.20 13.84
CA LEU A 17 -5.95 -32.26 13.14
C LEU A 17 -5.74 -32.61 11.66
N SER A 18 -5.93 -33.88 11.25
CA SER A 18 -5.84 -34.28 9.84
C SER A 18 -7.16 -34.17 9.08
N VAL A 19 -8.32 -34.12 9.77
CA VAL A 19 -9.65 -34.04 9.13
C VAL A 19 -10.18 -32.61 9.02
N SER A 20 -9.57 -31.61 9.67
CA SER A 20 -9.84 -30.19 9.43
C SER A 20 -9.02 -29.58 8.30
N GLN A 21 -8.54 -30.39 7.34
CA GLN A 21 -8.13 -29.90 6.02
C GLN A 21 -9.38 -29.74 5.15
N ALA A 22 -10.31 -28.89 5.58
CA ALA A 22 -11.12 -28.20 4.60
C ALA A 22 -10.14 -27.26 3.89
N ASN A 23 -9.70 -27.65 2.69
CA ASN A 23 -9.06 -26.72 1.78
C ASN A 23 -9.99 -25.52 1.70
N GLY A 24 -9.58 -24.40 2.30
CA GLY A 24 -10.25 -23.11 2.15
C GLY A 24 -10.02 -22.63 0.73
N GLN A 25 -10.57 -23.35 -0.25
CA GLN A 25 -10.83 -22.76 -1.55
C GLN A 25 -12.14 -22.05 -1.41
N TYR A 26 -12.07 -20.73 -1.55
CA TYR A 26 -13.15 -19.81 -1.86
C TYR A 26 -14.48 -20.52 -2.19
N SER A 27 -15.53 -20.18 -1.45
CA SER A 27 -16.87 -20.17 -2.05
C SER A 27 -16.85 -19.07 -3.12
N GLN A 28 -16.33 -19.42 -4.29
CA GLN A 28 -16.33 -18.55 -5.47
C GLN A 28 -17.78 -18.43 -5.92
N SER A 29 -18.36 -17.25 -5.77
CA SER A 29 -19.62 -16.92 -6.45
C SER A 29 -19.37 -16.91 -7.96
N ASN A 30 -19.63 -18.03 -8.62
CA ASN A 30 -19.49 -18.24 -10.07
C ASN A 30 -20.62 -17.58 -10.90
N SER A 31 -21.15 -16.42 -10.49
CA SER A 31 -22.17 -15.70 -11.27
C SER A 31 -21.75 -14.27 -11.58
N PRO A 32 -21.53 -13.93 -12.87
CA PRO A 32 -21.35 -12.55 -13.30
C PRO A 32 -22.72 -11.86 -13.30
N GLY A 33 -23.09 -11.29 -12.16
CA GLY A 33 -24.32 -10.54 -12.01
C GLY A 33 -24.73 -10.42 -10.55
N ALA A 34 -24.39 -9.29 -9.93
CA ALA A 34 -24.77 -8.89 -8.57
C ALA A 34 -24.43 -9.90 -7.46
N VAL A 35 -23.22 -9.79 -6.90
CA VAL A 35 -22.90 -10.43 -5.62
C VAL A 35 -23.51 -9.59 -4.51
N ALA A 36 -24.49 -10.13 -3.78
CA ALA A 36 -24.91 -9.55 -2.51
C ALA A 36 -23.72 -9.59 -1.54
N ALA A 37 -23.34 -8.45 -0.96
CA ALA A 37 -22.26 -8.42 0.04
C ALA A 37 -22.55 -9.42 1.17
N SER A 38 -21.57 -10.24 1.53
CA SER A 38 -21.68 -11.18 2.65
C SER A 38 -21.32 -10.51 3.97
N ARG A 39 -20.54 -9.42 3.95
CA ARG A 39 -20.12 -8.68 5.14
C ARG A 39 -20.18 -7.16 4.96
N VAL A 40 -20.82 -6.48 5.91
CA VAL A 40 -20.85 -5.01 6.00
C VAL A 40 -19.96 -4.54 7.15
N VAL A 41 -19.07 -3.58 6.89
CA VAL A 41 -18.07 -3.08 7.84
C VAL A 41 -18.36 -1.61 8.15
N PRO A 42 -18.82 -1.28 9.36
CA PRO A 42 -18.97 0.11 9.74
C PRO A 42 -17.59 0.75 9.97
N LEU A 43 -17.35 1.91 9.36
CA LEU A 43 -16.15 2.73 9.56
C LEU A 43 -16.54 4.18 9.84
N THR A 44 -16.11 4.72 10.97
CA THR A 44 -16.30 6.15 11.26
C THR A 44 -15.09 6.95 10.78
N ILE A 45 -15.33 7.94 9.93
CA ILE A 45 -14.31 8.86 9.42
C ILE A 45 -14.54 10.23 10.08
N LYS A 46 -13.71 10.57 11.06
CA LYS A 46 -13.72 11.89 11.68
C LYS A 46 -12.90 12.85 10.83
N ILE A 47 -13.52 13.92 10.37
CA ILE A 47 -12.90 14.96 9.54
C ILE A 47 -12.77 16.22 10.38
N VAL A 48 -11.54 16.56 10.73
CA VAL A 48 -11.21 17.79 11.48
C VAL A 48 -10.74 18.85 10.49
N LEU A 49 -11.57 19.86 10.27
CA LEU A 49 -11.34 20.96 9.34
C LEU A 49 -10.63 22.10 10.08
N LEU A 50 -9.31 22.12 10.01
CA LEU A 50 -8.45 23.10 10.68
C LEU A 50 -8.38 24.38 9.85
N GLY A 51 -8.66 25.52 10.47
CA GLY A 51 -8.71 26.82 9.80
C GLY A 51 -10.00 27.10 9.02
N PHE A 52 -11.02 26.24 9.16
CA PHE A 52 -12.33 26.46 8.55
C PHE A 52 -13.38 26.81 9.61
N SER A 53 -14.13 27.87 9.34
CA SER A 53 -15.40 28.15 10.03
C SER A 53 -16.52 27.29 9.45
N ASN A 54 -17.56 27.01 10.23
CA ASN A 54 -18.74 26.28 9.76
C ASN A 54 -19.51 26.98 8.62
N THR A 55 -19.17 28.23 8.30
CA THR A 55 -19.70 28.98 7.17
C THR A 55 -18.83 28.90 5.92
N ASP A 56 -17.59 28.43 6.01
CA ASP A 56 -16.65 28.52 4.88
C ASP A 56 -16.90 27.45 3.81
N LEU A 57 -17.58 26.37 4.18
CA LEU A 57 -17.96 25.27 3.30
C LEU A 57 -19.48 25.15 3.21
N ASN A 58 -19.99 24.70 2.06
CA ASN A 58 -21.38 24.31 1.96
C ASN A 58 -21.60 22.93 2.61
N SER A 59 -22.15 22.91 3.82
CA SER A 59 -22.39 21.67 4.56
C SER A 59 -23.34 20.71 3.85
N SER A 60 -24.35 21.20 3.14
CA SER A 60 -25.29 20.35 2.40
C SER A 60 -24.62 19.62 1.25
N TYR A 61 -23.66 20.26 0.58
CA TYR A 61 -22.85 19.61 -0.45
C TYR A 61 -21.88 18.60 0.19
N LEU A 62 -21.19 19.01 1.25
CA LEU A 62 -20.20 18.18 1.93
C LEU A 62 -20.80 16.85 2.42
N THR A 63 -22.03 16.86 2.92
CA THR A 63 -22.76 15.67 3.41
C THR A 63 -23.69 15.02 2.39
N SER A 64 -23.71 15.50 1.14
CA SER A 64 -24.66 15.02 0.11
C SER A 64 -24.43 13.56 -0.33
N GLY A 65 -23.23 13.02 -0.10
CA GLY A 65 -22.84 11.70 -0.58
C GLY A 65 -22.39 11.65 -2.04
N ILE A 66 -22.22 12.80 -2.72
CA ILE A 66 -21.77 12.85 -4.12
C ILE A 66 -20.31 12.38 -4.25
N ASN A 67 -19.39 12.99 -3.50
CA ASN A 67 -17.96 12.63 -3.51
C ASN A 67 -17.58 11.80 -2.27
N SER A 68 -18.17 12.11 -1.10
CA SER A 68 -18.04 11.33 0.14
C SER A 68 -19.08 10.21 0.17
N ILE A 69 -18.91 9.23 -0.71
CA ILE A 69 -19.89 8.14 -0.94
C ILE A 69 -20.07 7.35 0.37
N PRO A 70 -21.31 7.08 0.83
CA PRO A 70 -21.54 6.42 2.12
C PRO A 70 -21.13 4.95 2.14
N VAL A 71 -20.90 4.34 0.97
CA VAL A 71 -20.63 2.90 0.83
C VAL A 71 -19.55 2.66 -0.22
N LYS A 72 -18.64 1.72 0.06
CA LYS A 72 -17.63 1.23 -0.89
C LYS A 72 -17.52 -0.29 -0.82
N TYR A 73 -17.49 -0.96 -1.96
CA TYR A 73 -17.13 -2.38 -2.03
C TYR A 73 -15.61 -2.53 -2.08
N GLN A 74 -15.06 -3.45 -1.30
CA GLN A 74 -13.64 -3.77 -1.39
C GLN A 74 -13.39 -4.66 -2.60
N GLN A 75 -12.33 -4.35 -3.35
CA GLN A 75 -11.91 -5.07 -4.54
C GLN A 75 -10.54 -5.72 -4.34
N VAL A 76 -10.28 -6.75 -5.15
CA VAL A 76 -8.94 -7.24 -5.45
C VAL A 76 -8.58 -6.74 -6.84
N LEU A 77 -7.50 -5.96 -6.96
CA LEU A 77 -7.17 -5.28 -8.22
C LEU A 77 -6.47 -6.19 -9.23
N GLN A 78 -5.68 -7.17 -8.77
CA GLN A 78 -5.08 -8.21 -9.60
C GLN A 78 -5.92 -9.49 -9.57
N GLY A 79 -7.08 -9.44 -10.25
CA GLY A 79 -7.94 -10.59 -10.48
C GLY A 79 -9.42 -10.20 -10.59
N PRO A 80 -10.28 -11.05 -11.17
CA PRO A 80 -11.72 -10.80 -11.24
C PRO A 80 -12.43 -11.13 -9.90
N ILE A 81 -11.80 -10.84 -8.77
CA ILE A 81 -12.24 -11.31 -7.44
C ILE A 81 -12.73 -10.14 -6.60
N ASN A 82 -13.93 -10.28 -6.03
CA ASN A 82 -14.46 -9.41 -4.99
C ASN A 82 -14.26 -10.09 -3.63
N THR A 83 -13.96 -9.34 -2.58
CA THR A 83 -13.73 -9.90 -1.24
C THR A 83 -15.03 -10.27 -0.50
N GLY A 84 -16.21 -9.89 -1.02
CA GLY A 84 -17.51 -10.02 -0.35
C GLY A 84 -17.77 -8.93 0.69
N VAL A 85 -16.85 -7.96 0.82
CA VAL A 85 -16.85 -6.93 1.86
C VAL A 85 -17.36 -5.60 1.32
N MET A 86 -18.26 -4.98 2.09
CA MET A 86 -18.78 -3.64 1.87
C MET A 86 -18.46 -2.76 3.07
N PHE A 87 -17.72 -1.68 2.86
CA PHE A 87 -17.55 -0.62 3.84
C PHE A 87 -18.78 0.29 3.87
N ASN A 88 -19.25 0.59 5.07
CA ASN A 88 -20.31 1.57 5.33
C ASN A 88 -19.73 2.70 6.18
N PHE A 89 -19.67 3.90 5.62
CA PHE A 89 -18.98 5.03 6.20
C PHE A 89 -19.92 5.93 7.00
N THR A 90 -19.45 6.38 8.16
CA THR A 90 -20.07 7.46 8.92
C THR A 90 -19.10 8.63 9.02
N TYR A 91 -19.43 9.76 8.39
CA TYR A 91 -18.60 10.96 8.40
C TYR A 91 -18.96 11.88 9.57
N GLN A 92 -17.97 12.31 10.34
CA GLN A 92 -18.13 13.24 11.46
C GLN A 92 -17.28 14.49 11.23
N TYR A 93 -17.92 15.64 10.99
CA TYR A 93 -17.21 16.88 10.71
C TYR A 93 -17.02 17.73 11.98
N VAL A 94 -15.79 18.17 12.21
CA VAL A 94 -15.41 19.09 13.28
C VAL A 94 -14.77 20.32 12.65
N TYR A 95 -15.36 21.51 12.86
CA TYR A 95 -14.88 22.76 12.30
C TYR A 95 -14.11 23.56 13.33
N GLU A 96 -12.86 23.91 13.03
CA GLU A 96 -11.98 24.66 13.91
C GLU A 96 -11.49 25.90 13.20
N ARG A 97 -12.16 27.02 13.46
CA ARG A 97 -11.86 28.32 12.83
C ARG A 97 -10.42 28.79 13.13
N PRO A 98 -9.85 29.72 12.33
CA PRO A 98 -8.45 30.14 12.47
C PRO A 98 -8.02 30.60 13.87
N ASN A 99 -8.92 31.22 14.64
CA ASN A 99 -8.65 31.71 16.01
C ASN A 99 -9.11 30.75 17.12
N SER A 100 -9.46 29.50 16.80
CA SER A 100 -9.74 28.47 17.80
C SER A 100 -8.49 28.11 18.61
N THR A 101 -8.68 27.60 19.83
CA THR A 101 -7.57 27.13 20.66
C THR A 101 -6.74 26.07 19.95
N LEU A 102 -7.38 25.11 19.28
CA LEU A 102 -6.68 24.05 18.55
C LEU A 102 -5.78 24.62 17.45
N VAL A 103 -6.34 25.46 16.56
CA VAL A 103 -5.57 26.02 15.44
C VAL A 103 -4.45 26.92 15.94
N GLN A 104 -4.70 27.76 16.95
CA GLN A 104 -3.67 28.64 17.50
C GLN A 104 -2.51 27.85 18.16
N SER A 105 -2.83 26.81 18.93
CA SER A 105 -1.80 25.93 19.51
C SER A 105 -1.03 25.15 18.44
N PHE A 106 -1.70 24.70 17.38
CA PHE A 106 -1.06 24.01 16.27
C PHE A 106 -0.13 24.93 15.47
N VAL A 107 -0.59 26.13 15.11
CA VAL A 107 0.22 27.15 14.42
C VAL A 107 1.41 27.59 15.26
N GLN A 108 1.22 27.79 16.57
CA GLN A 108 2.32 28.07 17.49
C GLN A 108 3.37 26.95 17.49
N TYR A 109 2.91 25.69 17.45
CA TYR A 109 3.81 24.55 17.36
C TYR A 109 4.57 24.51 16.03
N LEU A 110 3.89 24.70 14.89
CA LEU A 110 4.52 24.79 13.57
C LEU A 110 5.61 25.85 13.56
N ASN A 111 5.31 27.06 14.06
CA ASN A 111 6.28 28.15 14.19
C ASN A 111 7.48 27.81 15.09
N SER A 112 7.32 26.90 16.05
CA SER A 112 8.42 26.45 16.92
C SER A 112 9.37 25.44 16.26
N ILE A 113 8.93 24.77 15.19
CA ILE A 113 9.72 23.74 14.50
C ILE A 113 10.13 24.12 13.07
N VAL A 114 9.70 25.28 12.58
CA VAL A 114 9.93 25.73 11.22
C VAL A 114 11.43 25.82 10.89
N LYS A 115 11.77 25.45 9.67
CA LYS A 115 13.08 25.69 9.08
C LYS A 115 12.92 26.46 7.78
N GLU A 116 13.52 27.63 7.72
CA GLU A 116 13.54 28.48 6.53
C GLU A 116 14.71 28.07 5.63
N GLN A 117 14.45 27.96 4.33
CA GLN A 117 15.48 27.69 3.35
C GLN A 117 15.17 28.36 2.00
N ASP A 118 15.93 29.40 1.71
CA ASP A 118 15.77 30.18 0.50
C ASP A 118 16.37 29.48 -0.72
N THR A 119 15.68 29.60 -1.86
CA THR A 119 16.16 29.13 -3.16
C THR A 119 15.95 30.16 -4.24
N SER A 120 16.90 30.26 -5.16
CA SER A 120 16.78 31.06 -6.38
C SER A 120 16.34 30.16 -7.54
N PRO A 121 15.29 30.53 -8.30
CA PRO A 121 14.86 29.76 -9.47
C PRO A 121 16.02 29.50 -10.44
N GLY A 122 16.17 28.25 -10.86
CA GLY A 122 17.22 27.75 -11.75
C GLY A 122 18.57 27.49 -11.12
N GLN A 123 18.76 27.80 -9.83
CA GLN A 123 20.00 27.57 -9.09
C GLN A 123 19.73 26.89 -7.72
N PRO A 124 18.99 25.77 -7.67
CA PRO A 124 18.76 25.09 -6.41
C PRO A 124 20.04 24.39 -5.92
N PRO A 125 20.27 24.28 -4.60
CA PRO A 125 21.29 23.41 -4.06
C PRO A 125 21.13 21.96 -4.56
N PRO A 126 22.22 21.19 -4.72
CA PRO A 126 22.14 19.77 -5.08
C PRO A 126 21.17 19.01 -4.18
N GLY A 127 20.28 18.22 -4.78
CA GLY A 127 19.27 17.44 -4.04
C GLY A 127 18.10 18.25 -3.48
N PHE A 128 18.00 19.55 -3.78
CA PHE A 128 16.99 20.45 -3.23
C PHE A 128 16.10 21.14 -4.28
N ALA A 129 16.18 20.73 -5.54
CA ALA A 129 15.36 21.33 -6.59
C ALA A 129 13.85 21.20 -6.30
N ASN A 130 13.11 22.30 -6.39
CA ASN A 130 11.64 22.32 -6.40
C ASN A 130 11.14 22.56 -7.82
N PRO A 131 10.82 21.52 -8.62
CA PRO A 131 10.38 21.72 -10.00
C PRO A 131 9.20 22.69 -10.16
N ALA A 132 8.32 22.79 -9.16
CA ALA A 132 7.15 23.66 -9.23
C ALA A 132 7.49 25.16 -9.12
N LEU A 133 8.67 25.52 -8.59
CA LEU A 133 9.09 26.92 -8.39
C LEU A 133 10.54 27.18 -8.87
N ASN A 134 10.99 26.49 -9.92
CA ASN A 134 12.39 26.56 -10.41
C ASN A 134 12.61 27.27 -11.76
N ASN A 135 11.60 27.88 -12.38
CA ASN A 135 11.73 28.47 -13.73
C ASN A 135 12.52 29.80 -13.71
N THR A 136 13.55 29.90 -14.54
CA THR A 136 14.30 31.14 -14.75
C THR A 136 13.56 32.09 -15.69
N GLY A 137 13.71 33.40 -15.49
CA GLY A 137 13.05 34.39 -16.34
C GLY A 137 11.56 34.60 -16.03
N THR A 138 11.16 34.37 -14.78
CA THR A 138 9.86 34.76 -14.23
C THR A 138 10.02 35.99 -13.34
N ARG A 139 8.92 36.62 -12.89
CA ARG A 139 9.02 37.79 -11.99
C ARG A 139 9.41 37.43 -10.56
N VAL A 140 9.49 36.14 -10.25
CA VAL A 140 9.97 35.62 -8.97
C VAL A 140 11.47 35.38 -9.08
N ASN A 141 12.26 36.04 -8.24
CA ASN A 141 13.71 35.84 -8.14
C ASN A 141 14.15 35.15 -6.84
N LEU A 142 13.25 35.06 -5.86
CA LEU A 142 13.50 34.41 -4.58
C LEU A 142 12.29 33.57 -4.17
N VAL A 143 12.54 32.36 -3.70
CA VAL A 143 11.54 31.52 -3.04
C VAL A 143 12.01 31.30 -1.60
N GLN A 144 11.25 31.85 -0.64
CA GLN A 144 11.47 31.63 0.78
C GLN A 144 10.66 30.42 1.21
N ASN A 145 11.29 29.25 1.27
CA ASN A 145 10.59 28.01 1.62
C ASN A 145 10.58 27.82 3.14
N TYR A 146 9.43 27.42 3.67
CA TYR A 146 9.25 27.07 5.08
C TYR A 146 8.97 25.58 5.22
N PHE A 147 9.81 24.85 5.94
CA PHE A 147 9.66 23.40 6.12
C PHE A 147 9.34 23.03 7.56
N TYR A 148 8.39 22.11 7.70
CA TYR A 148 8.01 21.48 8.97
C TYR A 148 8.32 19.99 8.92
N ASP A 149 8.90 19.45 9.99
CA ASP A 149 9.17 18.01 10.11
C ASP A 149 7.83 17.25 10.18
N ALA A 150 7.57 16.46 9.14
CA ALA A 150 6.33 15.75 8.93
C ALA A 150 5.98 14.80 10.09
N ASN A 151 6.97 14.05 10.60
CA ASN A 151 6.76 13.12 11.72
C ASN A 151 6.41 13.87 13.00
N LYS A 152 7.04 15.02 13.25
CA LYS A 152 6.73 15.87 14.40
C LYS A 152 5.30 16.41 14.36
N VAL A 153 4.82 16.79 13.18
CA VAL A 153 3.44 17.26 12.96
C VAL A 153 2.42 16.16 13.28
N GLU A 154 2.60 14.95 12.73
CA GLU A 154 1.72 13.82 13.06
C GLU A 154 1.74 13.50 14.56
N ASN A 155 2.93 13.47 15.17
CA ASN A 155 3.08 13.18 16.60
C ASN A 155 2.38 14.24 17.49
N TRP A 156 2.43 15.50 17.10
CA TRP A 156 1.73 16.57 17.82
C TRP A 156 0.23 16.36 17.75
N LEU A 157 -0.33 16.09 16.57
CA LEU A 157 -1.77 15.82 16.40
C LEU A 157 -2.19 14.61 17.24
N ALA A 158 -1.42 13.52 17.18
CA ALA A 158 -1.69 12.31 17.96
C ALA A 158 -1.66 12.55 19.48
N SER A 159 -0.77 13.44 19.95
CA SER A 159 -0.59 13.75 21.39
C SER A 159 -1.61 14.76 21.93
N ASN A 160 -2.31 15.49 21.05
CA ASN A 160 -3.24 16.56 21.42
C ASN A 160 -4.72 16.21 21.15
N GLN A 161 -5.06 14.92 21.17
CA GLN A 161 -6.44 14.43 20.99
C GLN A 161 -7.46 15.01 21.97
N THR A 162 -7.03 15.55 23.12
CA THR A 162 -7.92 16.25 24.05
C THR A 162 -8.56 17.51 23.45
N LEU A 163 -7.97 18.08 22.40
CA LEU A 163 -8.44 19.31 21.75
C LEU A 163 -9.50 19.07 20.67
N PHE A 164 -9.61 17.85 20.11
CA PHE A 164 -10.53 17.51 19.01
C PHE A 164 -11.24 16.15 19.17
N GLY A 165 -11.03 15.49 20.32
CA GLY A 165 -11.56 14.18 20.65
C GLY A 165 -10.71 13.01 20.14
N THR A 166 -10.98 11.83 20.67
CA THR A 166 -10.23 10.60 20.36
C THR A 166 -10.45 10.12 18.92
N VAL A 167 -9.50 9.37 18.39
CA VAL A 167 -9.68 8.66 17.11
C VAL A 167 -10.82 7.63 17.23
N PRO A 168 -11.81 7.59 16.31
CA PRO A 168 -12.90 6.62 16.37
C PRO A 168 -12.39 5.18 16.28
N VAL A 169 -13.09 4.25 16.94
CA VAL A 169 -12.81 2.81 16.86
C VAL A 169 -14.14 2.06 16.64
N PRO A 170 -14.34 1.38 15.49
CA PRO A 170 -13.46 1.34 14.32
C PRO A 170 -13.53 2.64 13.51
N GLY A 171 -12.38 3.15 13.05
CA GLY A 171 -12.35 4.36 12.25
C GLY A 171 -11.01 5.06 12.21
N TYR A 172 -11.03 6.25 11.61
CA TYR A 172 -9.86 7.07 11.32
C TYR A 172 -10.17 8.54 11.55
N THR A 173 -9.14 9.34 11.80
CA THR A 173 -9.24 10.80 11.81
C THR A 173 -8.45 11.37 10.65
N LEU A 174 -9.12 12.15 9.80
CA LEU A 174 -8.53 12.94 8.72
C LEU A 174 -8.53 14.41 9.13
N PHE A 175 -7.36 15.03 9.10
CA PHE A 175 -7.22 16.47 9.24
C PHE A 175 -7.10 17.09 7.85
N ILE A 176 -7.92 18.10 7.59
CA ILE A 176 -7.82 18.91 6.37
C ILE A 176 -7.64 20.35 6.83
N ALA A 177 -6.48 20.90 6.56
CA ALA A 177 -6.09 22.22 7.03
C ALA A 177 -6.13 23.26 5.90
N ASN A 178 -6.63 24.44 6.23
CA ASN A 178 -6.41 25.65 5.47
C ASN A 178 -5.85 26.72 6.41
N LEU A 179 -4.52 26.88 6.41
CA LEU A 179 -3.80 27.74 7.33
C LEU A 179 -3.50 29.13 6.73
N ASN A 180 -4.01 29.45 5.54
CA ASN A 180 -3.71 30.70 4.85
C ASN A 180 -4.18 31.98 5.58
N ALA A 181 -5.12 31.84 6.50
CA ALA A 181 -5.64 32.92 7.35
C ALA A 181 -4.93 32.98 8.73
N THR A 182 -3.79 32.32 8.86
CA THR A 182 -2.98 32.26 10.10
C THR A 182 -1.62 32.91 9.89
N THR A 183 -0.69 32.73 10.84
CA THR A 183 0.70 33.21 10.70
C THR A 183 1.61 32.25 9.94
N VAL A 184 1.11 31.07 9.56
CA VAL A 184 1.83 30.14 8.67
C VAL A 184 1.95 30.79 7.28
N PRO A 185 3.17 30.93 6.73
CA PRO A 185 3.36 31.45 5.37
C PRO A 185 2.58 30.62 4.36
N SER A 186 2.08 31.20 3.27
CA SER A 186 1.35 30.45 2.24
C SER A 186 1.50 31.14 0.90
N LEU A 187 1.69 30.35 -0.16
CA LEU A 187 1.82 30.87 -1.52
C LEU A 187 0.51 31.57 -1.91
N SER A 188 0.58 32.85 -2.26
CA SER A 188 -0.57 33.62 -2.71
C SER A 188 -0.80 33.47 -4.22
N TYR A 189 -2.03 33.75 -4.67
CA TYR A 189 -2.32 33.78 -6.10
C TYR A 189 -1.49 34.84 -6.84
N GLN A 190 -1.17 35.97 -6.21
CA GLN A 190 -0.35 37.03 -6.80
C GLN A 190 1.09 36.58 -7.02
N GLU A 191 1.67 35.88 -6.05
CA GLU A 191 3.00 35.27 -6.17
C GLU A 191 3.00 34.19 -7.27
N TYR A 192 1.96 33.36 -7.33
CA TYR A 192 1.78 32.37 -8.40
C TYR A 192 1.65 33.02 -9.79
N GLN A 193 0.89 34.12 -9.92
CA GLN A 193 0.80 34.88 -11.16
C GLN A 193 2.15 35.48 -11.55
N ALA A 194 2.91 36.02 -10.59
CA ALA A 194 4.24 36.55 -10.83
C ALA A 194 5.20 35.44 -11.34
N TYR A 195 5.11 34.25 -10.76
CA TYR A 195 5.87 33.08 -11.20
C TYR A 195 5.50 32.64 -12.62
N ASN A 196 4.22 32.69 -13.00
CA ASN A 196 3.81 32.32 -14.36
C ASN A 196 4.00 33.45 -15.40
N THR A 197 4.36 34.66 -14.96
CA THR A 197 4.59 35.79 -15.85
C THR A 197 6.05 35.85 -16.27
N LYS A 198 6.31 35.70 -17.57
CA LYS A 198 7.65 35.89 -18.14
C LYS A 198 8.18 37.28 -17.81
N CYS A 199 9.45 37.33 -17.44
CA CYS A 199 10.19 38.53 -17.08
C CYS A 199 11.15 38.85 -18.23
N PRO A 200 10.81 39.76 -19.16
CA PRO A 200 11.72 40.19 -20.22
C PRO A 200 12.96 40.89 -19.63
N ALA A 201 14.05 41.01 -20.39
CA ALA A 201 15.36 41.48 -19.91
C ALA A 201 15.38 42.86 -19.18
N ILE A 202 14.29 43.64 -19.27
CA ILE A 202 14.14 44.98 -18.68
C ILE A 202 13.17 44.97 -17.47
N CYS A 203 12.65 43.81 -17.07
CA CYS A 203 11.79 43.70 -15.91
C CYS A 203 12.60 43.88 -14.62
N VAL A 204 12.03 44.58 -13.65
CA VAL A 204 12.53 44.51 -12.27
C VAL A 204 11.90 43.28 -11.64
N SER A 205 12.62 42.16 -11.65
CA SER A 205 12.23 40.98 -10.87
C SER A 205 12.44 41.29 -9.39
N GLY A 206 11.40 41.13 -8.57
CA GLY A 206 11.46 41.48 -7.14
C GLY A 206 10.33 40.88 -6.32
N VAL A 207 9.61 39.91 -6.87
CA VAL A 207 8.58 39.18 -6.11
C VAL A 207 9.25 37.99 -5.42
N THR A 208 9.00 37.86 -4.12
CA THR A 208 9.40 36.71 -3.34
C THR A 208 8.19 35.79 -3.16
N ALA A 209 8.30 34.53 -3.56
CA ALA A 209 7.28 33.53 -3.28
C ALA A 209 7.50 32.92 -1.89
N ARG A 210 6.44 32.74 -1.10
CA ARG A 210 6.52 32.25 0.28
C ARG A 210 5.69 30.98 0.54
N PRO A 211 6.03 29.85 -0.11
CA PRO A 211 5.34 28.60 0.15
C PRO A 211 5.84 27.93 1.45
N HIS A 212 4.98 27.12 2.06
CA HIS A 212 5.39 26.16 3.09
C HIS A 212 5.13 24.72 2.67
N TYR A 213 5.87 23.79 3.28
CA TYR A 213 5.80 22.36 3.01
C TYR A 213 6.19 21.53 4.23
N TYR A 214 5.99 20.22 4.12
CA TYR A 214 6.47 19.24 5.07
C TYR A 214 7.67 18.49 4.51
N ASN A 215 8.59 18.09 5.37
CA ASN A 215 9.78 17.33 5.00
C ASN A 215 10.04 16.15 5.93
N ARG A 216 10.87 15.22 5.47
CA ARG A 216 11.39 14.12 6.29
C ARG A 216 12.74 13.68 5.76
N THR A 217 13.49 12.99 6.61
CA THR A 217 14.69 12.26 6.21
C THR A 217 14.53 10.79 6.59
N SER A 218 14.79 9.90 5.65
CA SER A 218 14.94 8.48 5.86
C SER A 218 16.39 8.08 5.62
N THR A 219 16.87 7.04 6.28
CA THR A 219 18.21 6.49 6.06
C THR A 219 18.07 5.08 5.52
N ASP A 220 18.77 4.77 4.42
CA ASP A 220 18.78 3.41 3.88
C ASP A 220 19.29 2.42 4.94
N PRO A 221 18.56 1.32 5.22
CA PRO A 221 18.89 0.42 6.31
C PRO A 221 20.09 -0.50 6.03
N ASP A 222 20.58 -0.56 4.80
CA ASP A 222 21.64 -1.47 4.37
C ASP A 222 22.97 -0.71 4.25
N LEU A 223 22.95 0.40 3.52
CA LEU A 223 24.13 1.14 3.07
C LEU A 223 24.11 2.62 3.53
N SER A 224 23.17 2.98 4.43
CA SER A 224 23.18 4.20 5.24
C SER A 224 23.10 5.53 4.50
N LEU A 225 22.71 5.54 3.22
CA LEU A 225 22.49 6.78 2.47
C LEU A 225 21.32 7.56 3.08
N ASN A 226 21.49 8.87 3.26
CA ASN A 226 20.41 9.72 3.75
C ASN A 226 19.57 10.23 2.58
N LEU A 227 18.26 10.05 2.70
CA LEU A 227 17.27 10.37 1.70
C LEU A 227 16.31 11.39 2.31
N THR A 228 16.59 12.66 2.04
CA THR A 228 15.74 13.76 2.49
C THR A 228 14.71 14.10 1.42
N ARG A 229 13.44 14.12 1.80
CA ARG A 229 12.31 14.45 0.95
C ARG A 229 11.66 15.72 1.46
N HIS A 230 11.47 16.66 0.55
CA HIS A 230 10.90 17.99 0.78
C HIS A 230 9.55 18.10 0.07
N TYR A 231 8.88 19.25 0.17
CA TYR A 231 7.74 19.60 -0.68
C TYR A 231 6.49 18.72 -0.53
N MET A 232 6.35 18.01 0.60
CA MET A 232 5.12 17.27 0.90
C MET A 232 4.03 18.25 1.37
N THR A 233 2.78 17.95 1.05
CA THR A 233 1.59 18.75 1.45
C THR A 233 0.64 17.97 2.37
N GLY A 234 0.93 16.69 2.61
CA GLY A 234 0.24 15.83 3.57
C GLY A 234 1.24 14.94 4.31
N TRP A 235 0.77 14.29 5.37
CA TRP A 235 1.54 13.28 6.11
C TRP A 235 0.65 12.44 7.03
N GLY A 236 1.02 11.17 7.21
CA GLY A 236 0.47 10.32 8.27
C GLY A 236 0.94 8.87 8.13
N GLY A 237 0.42 7.98 8.97
CA GLY A 237 0.62 6.54 8.85
C GLY A 237 1.35 5.88 10.02
N THR A 238 1.78 6.65 11.03
CA THR A 238 2.23 6.09 12.31
C THR A 238 1.05 5.58 13.15
N GLY A 239 -0.11 6.25 13.03
CA GLY A 239 -1.37 5.85 13.65
C GLY A 239 -2.54 5.90 12.67
N ARG A 240 -3.77 5.91 13.20
CA ARG A 240 -5.03 6.05 12.41
C ARG A 240 -5.38 7.52 12.14
N ILE A 241 -4.36 8.34 11.92
CA ILE A 241 -4.46 9.77 11.64
C ILE A 241 -3.78 10.05 10.29
N TYR A 242 -4.43 10.84 9.44
CA TYR A 242 -3.84 11.42 8.25
C TYR A 242 -4.06 12.93 8.23
N TYR A 243 -3.07 13.70 7.79
CA TYR A 243 -3.11 15.15 7.75
C TYR A 243 -2.83 15.65 6.34
N THR A 244 -3.68 16.55 5.85
CA THR A 244 -3.53 17.22 4.56
C THR A 244 -3.62 18.73 4.76
N ASP A 245 -2.69 19.48 4.16
CA ASP A 245 -2.64 20.94 4.22
C ASP A 245 -2.93 21.55 2.86
N LEU A 246 -4.16 22.03 2.69
CA LEU A 246 -4.63 22.65 1.46
C LEU A 246 -4.02 24.03 1.22
N SER A 247 -3.35 24.61 2.21
CA SER A 247 -2.67 25.90 2.07
C SER A 247 -1.18 25.78 1.75
N ALA A 248 -0.62 24.57 1.87
CA ALA A 248 0.77 24.26 1.53
C ALA A 248 1.06 24.54 0.06
N GLY A 249 2.34 24.80 -0.26
CA GLY A 249 2.77 25.21 -1.59
C GLY A 249 2.46 24.19 -2.69
N THR A 250 2.76 24.58 -3.93
CA THR A 250 2.54 23.72 -5.11
C THR A 250 3.37 22.44 -5.04
N SER A 251 2.72 21.28 -5.04
CA SER A 251 3.37 19.98 -5.03
C SER A 251 3.72 19.57 -6.46
N TYR A 252 5.00 19.46 -6.78
CA TYR A 252 5.43 18.93 -8.09
C TYR A 252 5.18 17.42 -8.23
N TRP A 253 4.99 16.73 -7.10
CA TRP A 253 4.78 15.29 -7.06
C TRP A 253 3.32 14.94 -7.36
N THR A 254 2.39 15.70 -6.79
CA THR A 254 0.93 15.47 -6.93
C THR A 254 0.28 16.41 -7.95
N ASN A 255 1.02 17.41 -8.45
CA ASN A 255 0.57 18.43 -9.40
C ASN A 255 -0.59 19.31 -8.89
N GLU A 256 -0.71 19.46 -7.58
CA GLU A 256 -1.78 20.21 -6.93
C GLU A 256 -1.38 21.64 -6.59
N LEU A 257 -2.38 22.53 -6.63
CA LEU A 257 -2.26 23.92 -6.20
C LEU A 257 -2.87 24.10 -4.81
N PRO A 258 -2.27 24.96 -3.95
CA PRO A 258 -2.91 25.39 -2.73
C PRO A 258 -4.30 25.99 -3.00
N ILE A 259 -5.27 25.78 -2.09
CA ILE A 259 -6.66 26.19 -2.25
C ILE A 259 -6.83 27.68 -2.59
N GLN A 260 -6.04 28.57 -1.96
CA GLN A 260 -6.07 30.01 -2.27
C GLN A 260 -5.55 30.34 -3.68
N VAL A 261 -4.60 29.55 -4.19
CA VAL A 261 -4.05 29.71 -5.53
C VAL A 261 -5.01 29.11 -6.56
N ALA A 262 -5.56 27.93 -6.30
CA ALA A 262 -6.56 27.28 -7.14
C ALA A 262 -7.81 28.15 -7.30
N ALA A 263 -8.33 28.70 -6.20
CA ALA A 263 -9.48 29.61 -6.22
C ALA A 263 -9.17 30.88 -7.03
N GLY A 264 -8.02 31.50 -6.79
CA GLY A 264 -7.57 32.69 -7.53
C GLY A 264 -7.41 32.42 -9.03
N ALA A 265 -6.78 31.30 -9.39
CA ALA A 265 -6.57 30.90 -10.78
C ALA A 265 -7.88 30.63 -11.53
N ARG A 266 -8.91 30.17 -10.81
CA ARG A 266 -10.26 29.92 -11.37
C ARG A 266 -11.19 31.13 -11.27
N GLY A 267 -10.76 32.23 -10.65
CA GLY A 267 -11.61 33.41 -10.40
C GLY A 267 -12.75 33.14 -9.41
N VAL A 268 -12.60 32.15 -8.53
CA VAL A 268 -13.61 31.77 -7.54
C VAL A 268 -13.45 32.61 -6.28
N ASN A 269 -14.53 33.30 -5.88
CA ASN A 269 -14.59 33.98 -4.59
C ASN A 269 -15.20 33.06 -3.53
N LEU A 270 -14.37 32.54 -2.63
CA LEU A 270 -14.75 31.60 -1.57
C LEU A 270 -15.82 32.12 -0.59
N SER A 271 -16.03 33.44 -0.51
CA SER A 271 -17.07 34.02 0.36
C SER A 271 -18.49 33.87 -0.19
N THR A 272 -18.63 33.67 -1.51
CA THR A 272 -19.91 33.59 -2.22
C THR A 272 -20.58 32.22 -2.06
N GLY A 273 -21.88 32.13 -2.36
CA GLY A 273 -22.62 30.86 -2.31
C GLY A 273 -21.99 29.78 -3.21
N TYR A 274 -21.60 30.14 -4.44
CA TYR A 274 -20.89 29.24 -5.34
C TYR A 274 -19.49 28.89 -4.81
N GLY A 275 -18.74 29.88 -4.32
CA GLY A 275 -17.39 29.63 -3.79
C GLY A 275 -17.35 28.65 -2.63
N ARG A 276 -18.36 28.66 -1.75
CA ARG A 276 -18.49 27.69 -0.65
C ARG A 276 -18.82 26.27 -1.12
N ILE A 277 -19.55 26.14 -2.23
CA ILE A 277 -19.80 24.84 -2.88
C ILE A 277 -18.51 24.35 -3.53
N TRP A 278 -17.83 25.19 -4.31
CA TRP A 278 -16.55 24.86 -4.93
C TRP A 278 -15.49 24.46 -3.89
N ALA A 279 -15.41 25.15 -2.75
CA ALA A 279 -14.52 24.78 -1.66
C ALA A 279 -14.89 23.43 -1.03
N ALA A 280 -16.19 23.13 -0.89
CA ALA A 280 -16.66 21.85 -0.39
C ALA A 280 -16.39 20.70 -1.36
N GLU A 281 -16.49 20.93 -2.68
CA GLU A 281 -16.04 20.02 -3.74
C GLU A 281 -14.54 19.73 -3.58
N PHE A 282 -13.73 20.78 -3.54
CA PHE A 282 -12.28 20.70 -3.39
C PHE A 282 -11.88 19.89 -2.14
N VAL A 283 -12.47 20.18 -0.98
CA VAL A 283 -12.24 19.43 0.27
C VAL A 283 -12.69 17.98 0.16
N ASN A 284 -13.80 17.70 -0.51
CA ASN A 284 -14.33 16.35 -0.68
C ASN A 284 -13.43 15.46 -1.54
N ASP A 285 -12.70 16.01 -2.51
CA ASP A 285 -11.76 15.24 -3.33
C ASP A 285 -10.62 14.67 -2.46
N TYR A 286 -10.08 15.46 -1.53
CA TYR A 286 -9.10 14.97 -0.55
C TYR A 286 -9.69 13.98 0.45
N ILE A 287 -10.96 14.14 0.86
CA ILE A 287 -11.65 13.14 1.69
C ILE A 287 -11.76 11.81 0.93
N PHE A 288 -12.14 11.86 -0.35
CA PHE A 288 -12.24 10.70 -1.21
C PHE A 288 -10.90 9.98 -1.35
N GLY A 289 -9.83 10.71 -1.67
CA GLY A 289 -8.46 10.20 -1.76
C GLY A 289 -8.05 9.42 -0.51
N ALA A 290 -8.07 10.06 0.66
CA ALA A 290 -7.68 9.44 1.92
C ALA A 290 -8.56 8.22 2.28
N VAL A 291 -9.87 8.29 2.06
CA VAL A 291 -10.77 7.17 2.36
C VAL A 291 -10.47 5.96 1.47
N TYR A 292 -10.32 6.19 0.16
CA TYR A 292 -10.14 5.11 -0.82
C TYR A 292 -8.71 4.55 -0.83
N ASN A 293 -7.70 5.39 -0.65
CA ASN A 293 -6.29 4.97 -0.63
C ASN A 293 -5.86 4.37 0.71
N LEU A 294 -6.33 4.89 1.85
CA LEU A 294 -5.77 4.55 3.18
C LEU A 294 -6.76 3.84 4.11
N PHE A 295 -7.97 4.38 4.26
CA PHE A 295 -8.90 3.90 5.31
C PHE A 295 -9.69 2.66 4.91
N SER A 296 -9.89 2.49 3.60
CA SER A 296 -10.66 1.40 2.98
C SER A 296 -9.98 0.89 1.71
N ALA A 297 -8.65 0.81 1.76
CA ALA A 297 -7.80 0.40 0.64
C ALA A 297 -8.28 -0.91 0.00
N ASP A 298 -8.26 -0.93 -1.33
CA ASP A 298 -8.42 -2.16 -2.08
C ASP A 298 -7.16 -3.01 -1.99
N GLN A 299 -7.36 -4.32 -2.07
CA GLN A 299 -6.25 -5.27 -2.02
C GLN A 299 -5.65 -5.40 -3.41
N LEU A 300 -4.33 -5.47 -3.51
CA LEU A 300 -3.70 -5.76 -4.80
C LEU A 300 -3.91 -7.24 -5.16
N TYR A 301 -3.48 -8.13 -4.28
CA TYR A 301 -3.71 -9.57 -4.33
C TYR A 301 -4.57 -10.00 -3.14
N PRO A 302 -5.26 -11.15 -3.21
CA PRO A 302 -6.04 -11.63 -2.08
C PRO A 302 -5.14 -11.88 -0.86
N VAL A 303 -5.54 -11.37 0.30
CA VAL A 303 -4.88 -11.71 1.56
C VAL A 303 -5.30 -13.12 1.96
N THR A 304 -4.35 -13.99 2.26
CA THR A 304 -4.62 -15.39 2.60
C THR A 304 -4.17 -15.68 4.03
N TYR A 305 -5.03 -16.27 4.86
CA TYR A 305 -4.65 -16.71 6.20
C TYR A 305 -3.68 -17.93 6.19
N ALA A 306 -2.59 -17.83 6.95
CA ALA A 306 -1.77 -18.96 7.35
C ALA A 306 -1.20 -18.81 8.78
N GLN A 307 -0.91 -19.94 9.44
CA GLN A 307 -0.27 -19.96 10.76
C GLN A 307 1.22 -19.59 10.72
N SER A 308 1.88 -19.87 9.59
CA SER A 308 3.29 -19.57 9.37
C SER A 308 3.50 -19.03 7.96
N TYR A 309 4.28 -17.96 7.86
CA TYR A 309 4.72 -17.37 6.59
C TYR A 309 6.24 -17.47 6.48
N LYS A 310 6.69 -17.97 5.34
CA LYS A 310 8.11 -18.20 5.06
C LYS A 310 8.50 -17.42 3.81
N PHE A 311 9.36 -16.44 4.00
CA PHE A 311 9.89 -15.60 2.94
C PHE A 311 11.31 -16.06 2.62
N GLN A 312 11.53 -16.55 1.40
CA GLN A 312 12.82 -17.10 0.98
C GLN A 312 13.40 -16.25 -0.15
N LEU A 313 14.45 -15.50 0.16
CA LEU A 313 15.05 -14.51 -0.73
C LEU A 313 16.34 -15.06 -1.36
N PHE A 314 16.41 -15.07 -2.68
CA PHE A 314 17.58 -15.48 -3.44
C PHE A 314 18.22 -14.23 -4.06
N VAL A 315 19.39 -13.85 -3.58
CA VAL A 315 20.10 -12.64 -4.00
C VAL A 315 21.25 -13.01 -4.92
N PHE A 316 21.18 -12.56 -6.16
CA PHE A 316 22.15 -12.84 -7.21
C PHE A 316 23.00 -11.60 -7.51
N ASP A 317 24.31 -11.72 -7.35
CA ASP A 317 25.25 -10.68 -7.76
C ASP A 317 25.62 -10.87 -9.25
N ASN A 318 24.94 -10.11 -10.12
CA ASN A 318 25.19 -10.05 -11.57
C ASN A 318 26.01 -8.80 -11.96
N ARG A 319 26.75 -8.22 -11.03
CA ARG A 319 27.72 -7.17 -11.33
C ARG A 319 29.00 -7.74 -11.93
N THR A 320 29.79 -6.89 -12.56
CA THR A 320 31.09 -7.26 -13.09
C THR A 320 32.10 -7.52 -11.98
N GLY A 321 33.18 -8.26 -12.29
CA GLY A 321 34.28 -8.51 -11.34
C GLY A 321 34.87 -7.23 -10.72
N PRO A 322 35.16 -6.17 -11.51
CA PRO A 322 35.62 -4.89 -10.98
C PRO A 322 34.64 -4.20 -10.02
N GLU A 323 33.34 -4.18 -10.34
CA GLU A 323 32.31 -3.60 -9.47
C GLU A 323 32.20 -4.37 -8.14
N LYS A 324 32.19 -5.71 -8.22
CA LYS A 324 32.22 -6.60 -7.04
C LYS A 324 33.43 -6.34 -6.15
N ALA A 325 34.61 -6.11 -6.74
CA ALA A 325 35.84 -5.83 -6.03
C ALA A 325 35.81 -4.44 -5.34
N LYS A 326 35.16 -3.44 -5.96
CA LYS A 326 34.98 -2.11 -5.39
C LYS A 326 33.97 -2.09 -4.24
N GLY A 327 32.97 -2.95 -4.30
CA GLY A 327 31.90 -3.06 -3.30
C GLY A 327 30.70 -2.17 -3.60
N PRO A 328 29.61 -2.28 -2.81
CA PRO A 328 29.53 -3.00 -1.55
C PRO A 328 29.48 -4.53 -1.72
N LYS A 329 29.81 -5.27 -0.64
CA LYS A 329 29.63 -6.72 -0.58
C LYS A 329 28.13 -7.04 -0.66
N ILE A 330 27.72 -7.94 -1.56
CA ILE A 330 26.28 -8.21 -1.76
C ILE A 330 25.57 -8.70 -0.48
N SER A 331 26.27 -9.37 0.43
CA SER A 331 25.71 -9.82 1.70
C SER A 331 25.35 -8.67 2.66
N THR A 332 25.84 -7.44 2.42
CA THR A 332 25.53 -6.26 3.24
C THR A 332 24.42 -5.40 2.63
N THR A 333 23.89 -5.78 1.46
CA THR A 333 22.87 -4.98 0.76
C THR A 333 21.46 -5.45 1.10
N LEU A 334 21.27 -6.33 2.08
CA LEU A 334 19.95 -6.80 2.52
C LEU A 334 19.97 -7.16 4.02
N ASN A 335 19.11 -6.51 4.78
CA ASN A 335 18.88 -6.72 6.19
C ASN A 335 17.62 -7.55 6.41
N THR A 336 17.77 -8.89 6.39
CA THR A 336 16.65 -9.83 6.57
C THR A 336 15.93 -9.67 7.90
N THR A 337 16.64 -9.28 8.97
CA THR A 337 16.04 -9.00 10.28
C THR A 337 15.04 -7.85 10.20
N LYS A 338 15.37 -6.81 9.43
CA LYS A 338 14.46 -5.67 9.22
C LYS A 338 13.25 -6.08 8.38
N VAL A 339 13.47 -6.79 7.27
CA VAL A 339 12.37 -7.33 6.43
C VAL A 339 11.43 -8.19 7.28
N GLN A 340 11.98 -9.09 8.10
CA GLN A 340 11.19 -9.96 8.98
C GLN A 340 10.38 -9.17 10.00
N ARG A 341 10.97 -8.14 10.61
CA ARG A 341 10.28 -7.29 11.59
C ARG A 341 9.07 -6.58 10.96
N GLU A 342 9.24 -6.00 9.78
CA GLU A 342 8.17 -5.29 9.09
C GLU A 342 7.03 -6.25 8.69
N LEU A 343 7.36 -7.41 8.12
CA LEU A 343 6.36 -8.42 7.76
C LEU A 343 5.65 -9.02 8.99
N ALA A 344 6.37 -9.27 10.08
CA ALA A 344 5.76 -9.68 11.35
C ALA A 344 4.83 -8.60 11.93
N GLY A 345 5.10 -7.32 11.63
CA GLY A 345 4.21 -6.21 11.97
C GLY A 345 2.87 -6.25 11.23
N LEU A 346 2.83 -6.75 9.99
CA LEU A 346 1.59 -7.00 9.23
C LEU A 346 0.86 -8.26 9.72
N LEU A 347 1.61 -9.25 10.21
CA LEU A 347 1.14 -10.59 10.55
C LEU A 347 1.36 -10.95 12.03
N PRO A 348 0.84 -10.16 12.99
CA PRO A 348 1.12 -10.33 14.42
C PRO A 348 0.56 -11.64 15.02
N PHE A 349 -0.31 -12.35 14.30
CA PHE A 349 -0.90 -13.62 14.72
C PHE A 349 -0.15 -14.86 14.21
N ALA A 350 0.82 -14.69 13.31
CA ALA A 350 1.50 -15.78 12.62
C ALA A 350 3.00 -15.83 12.92
N LYS A 351 3.59 -17.00 12.73
CA LYS A 351 5.06 -17.14 12.72
C LYS A 351 5.59 -16.61 11.39
N VAL A 352 6.43 -15.58 11.43
CA VAL A 352 7.08 -15.02 10.23
C VAL A 352 8.56 -15.36 10.24
N THR A 353 9.07 -15.93 9.14
CA THR A 353 10.49 -16.22 8.95
C THR A 353 10.97 -15.65 7.62
N VAL A 354 12.08 -14.92 7.64
CA VAL A 354 12.75 -14.43 6.42
C VAL A 354 14.16 -14.99 6.36
N THR A 355 14.49 -15.65 5.27
CA THR A 355 15.84 -16.17 4.99
C THR A 355 16.35 -15.61 3.68
N ALA A 356 17.66 -15.43 3.57
CA ALA A 356 18.30 -15.03 2.33
C ALA A 356 19.49 -15.92 1.98
N LYS A 357 19.62 -16.27 0.69
CA LYS A 357 20.79 -16.94 0.11
C LYS A 357 21.44 -15.99 -0.89
N PHE A 358 22.73 -15.70 -0.68
CA PHE A 358 23.52 -14.87 -1.58
C PHE A 358 24.35 -15.76 -2.50
N SER A 359 24.39 -15.43 -3.79
CA SER A 359 25.18 -16.18 -4.77
C SER A 359 25.61 -15.26 -5.91
N ASP A 360 26.71 -15.61 -6.56
CA ASP A 360 26.98 -15.08 -7.89
C ASP A 360 25.97 -15.68 -8.87
N VAL A 361 25.46 -14.90 -9.83
CA VAL A 361 24.57 -15.46 -10.85
C VAL A 361 25.29 -16.52 -11.71
N ALA A 362 26.61 -16.42 -11.85
CA ALA A 362 27.43 -17.39 -12.59
C ALA A 362 27.38 -18.80 -11.98
N SER A 363 27.02 -18.93 -10.70
CA SER A 363 26.77 -20.23 -10.05
C SER A 363 25.51 -20.94 -10.59
N TYR A 364 24.68 -20.24 -11.37
CA TYR A 364 23.48 -20.76 -12.03
C TYR A 364 23.54 -20.46 -13.54
N PRO A 365 24.32 -21.21 -14.33
CA PRO A 365 24.62 -20.86 -15.73
C PRO A 365 23.39 -20.67 -16.62
N GLN A 366 22.32 -21.44 -16.38
CA GLN A 366 21.06 -21.29 -17.11
C GLN A 366 20.36 -19.96 -16.79
N LEU A 367 20.28 -19.59 -15.51
CA LEU A 367 19.72 -18.30 -15.08
C LEU A 367 20.58 -17.14 -15.59
N ALA A 368 21.91 -17.25 -15.51
CA ALA A 368 22.83 -16.25 -16.06
C ALA A 368 22.61 -16.04 -17.57
N ALA A 369 22.42 -17.12 -18.33
CA ALA A 369 22.11 -17.04 -19.76
C ALA A 369 20.75 -16.38 -20.02
N VAL A 370 19.72 -16.68 -19.22
CA VAL A 370 18.40 -16.02 -19.33
C VAL A 370 18.51 -14.53 -19.06
N VAL A 371 19.20 -14.11 -18.00
CA VAL A 371 19.42 -12.70 -17.68
C VAL A 371 20.20 -12.00 -18.78
N ALA A 372 21.26 -12.62 -19.30
CA ALA A 372 22.06 -12.06 -20.40
C ALA A 372 21.24 -11.94 -21.70
N ASN A 373 20.41 -12.93 -22.03
CA ASN A 373 19.55 -12.89 -23.23
C ASN A 373 18.38 -11.91 -23.08
N ALA A 374 17.87 -11.72 -21.86
CA ALA A 374 16.85 -10.73 -21.55
C ALA A 374 17.40 -9.30 -21.48
N THR A 375 18.73 -9.15 -21.50
CA THR A 375 19.38 -7.86 -21.46
C THR A 375 19.29 -7.19 -22.84
N THR A 376 18.68 -6.01 -22.88
CA THR A 376 18.60 -5.21 -24.09
C THR A 376 19.02 -3.77 -23.81
N LYS A 377 19.46 -3.10 -24.87
CA LYS A 377 19.70 -1.66 -24.86
C LYS A 377 18.83 -1.05 -25.94
N VAL A 378 17.98 -0.11 -25.57
CA VAL A 378 17.20 0.64 -26.56
C VAL A 378 18.18 1.36 -27.49
N LYS A 379 18.03 1.13 -28.79
CA LYS A 379 18.94 1.67 -29.81
C LYS A 379 18.80 3.18 -29.99
N ASP A 380 17.63 3.73 -29.70
CA ASP A 380 17.40 5.17 -29.73
C ASP A 380 18.27 5.85 -28.64
N PRO A 381 19.22 6.73 -29.01
CA PRO A 381 20.07 7.43 -28.06
C PRO A 381 19.29 8.28 -27.04
N ALA A 382 18.12 8.81 -27.40
CA ALA A 382 17.28 9.59 -26.49
C ALA A 382 16.67 8.72 -25.38
N LEU A 383 16.47 7.43 -25.68
CA LEU A 383 15.79 6.46 -24.81
C LEU A 383 16.73 5.40 -24.22
N SER A 384 18.02 5.46 -24.55
CA SER A 384 19.01 4.43 -24.25
C SER A 384 19.27 4.29 -22.75
N ILE A 385 18.47 3.45 -22.10
CA ILE A 385 18.80 2.84 -20.82
C ILE A 385 18.98 1.33 -21.02
N PRO A 386 19.99 0.72 -20.38
CA PRO A 386 20.13 -0.72 -20.40
C PRO A 386 19.09 -1.36 -19.46
N ILE A 387 18.38 -2.37 -19.95
CA ILE A 387 17.32 -3.04 -19.20
C ILE A 387 17.50 -4.55 -19.26
N VAL A 388 16.96 -5.22 -18.25
CA VAL A 388 16.72 -6.67 -18.25
C VAL A 388 15.21 -6.88 -18.33
N ASP A 389 14.71 -7.60 -19.34
CA ASP A 389 13.27 -7.88 -19.46
C ASP A 389 12.81 -8.83 -18.33
N ALA A 390 12.05 -8.27 -17.39
CA ALA A 390 11.53 -9.00 -16.24
C ALA A 390 10.59 -10.16 -16.65
N ARG A 391 9.88 -10.05 -17.79
CA ARG A 391 8.97 -11.12 -18.24
C ARG A 391 9.72 -12.40 -18.59
N LEU A 392 10.89 -12.29 -19.19
CA LEU A 392 11.69 -13.46 -19.59
C LEU A 392 12.29 -14.15 -18.36
N VAL A 393 12.77 -13.38 -17.38
CA VAL A 393 13.28 -13.92 -16.11
C VAL A 393 12.16 -14.57 -15.32
N TRP A 394 11.00 -13.91 -15.21
CA TRP A 394 9.83 -14.48 -14.55
C TRP A 394 9.33 -15.75 -15.25
N ASN A 395 9.19 -15.75 -16.58
CA ASN A 395 8.74 -16.92 -17.34
C ASN A 395 9.67 -18.13 -17.14
N TRP A 396 10.98 -17.90 -16.99
CA TRP A 396 11.91 -18.99 -16.69
C TRP A 396 11.71 -19.55 -15.28
N LEU A 397 11.57 -18.67 -14.27
CA LEU A 397 11.40 -19.08 -12.88
C LEU A 397 10.02 -19.69 -12.60
N SER A 398 8.95 -18.98 -12.98
CA SER A 398 7.57 -19.21 -12.55
C SER A 398 7.07 -20.63 -12.75
N THR A 399 6.24 -21.10 -11.81
CA THR A 399 5.49 -22.36 -11.93
C THR A 399 4.53 -22.35 -13.13
N TYR A 400 4.07 -21.18 -13.57
CA TYR A 400 3.21 -21.02 -14.76
C TYR A 400 4.00 -21.03 -16.06
N GLY A 401 5.30 -20.72 -16.00
CA GLY A 401 6.21 -20.71 -17.14
C GLY A 401 6.97 -22.03 -17.22
N GLN A 402 8.29 -21.96 -17.08
CA GLN A 402 9.18 -23.12 -17.22
C GLN A 402 9.44 -23.89 -15.92
N GLY A 403 8.95 -23.40 -14.77
CA GLY A 403 8.96 -24.14 -13.51
C GLY A 403 10.32 -24.26 -12.82
N HIS A 404 11.32 -23.47 -13.22
CA HIS A 404 12.66 -23.55 -12.63
C HIS A 404 12.76 -23.04 -11.18
N ILE A 405 11.71 -22.40 -10.65
CA ILE A 405 11.58 -22.05 -9.23
C ILE A 405 11.80 -23.25 -8.31
N THR A 406 11.43 -24.46 -8.75
CA THR A 406 11.63 -25.73 -8.02
C THR A 406 13.10 -26.08 -7.78
N GLN A 407 14.03 -25.48 -8.54
CA GLN A 407 15.47 -25.60 -8.30
C GLN A 407 15.94 -24.82 -7.07
N PHE A 408 15.13 -23.88 -6.60
CA PHE A 408 15.44 -23.00 -5.47
C PHE A 408 14.60 -23.32 -4.24
N ILE A 409 13.31 -23.61 -4.45
CA ILE A 409 12.32 -23.82 -3.40
C ILE A 409 11.16 -24.67 -3.90
N ASN A 410 10.65 -25.56 -3.03
CA ASN A 410 9.34 -26.18 -3.22
C ASN A 410 8.30 -25.40 -2.42
N VAL A 411 7.44 -24.65 -3.10
CA VAL A 411 6.52 -23.67 -2.50
C VAL A 411 5.29 -24.37 -1.91
N THR A 412 4.94 -24.04 -0.67
CA THR A 412 3.73 -24.51 0.02
C THR A 412 2.76 -23.36 0.26
N HIS A 413 1.50 -23.50 -0.17
CA HIS A 413 0.42 -22.52 0.08
C HIS A 413 -0.78 -23.21 0.75
N THR A 414 -0.80 -23.17 2.08
CA THR A 414 -1.80 -23.82 2.94
C THR A 414 -2.10 -22.95 4.16
N ASN A 415 -3.18 -23.26 4.88
CA ASN A 415 -3.50 -22.56 6.13
C ASN A 415 -2.47 -22.79 7.25
N SER A 416 -1.62 -23.81 7.15
CA SER A 416 -0.51 -24.03 8.10
C SER A 416 0.77 -23.29 7.71
N GLU A 417 1.02 -23.17 6.41
CA GLU A 417 2.28 -22.65 5.87
C GLU A 417 2.06 -21.97 4.51
N TYR A 418 2.57 -20.76 4.38
CA TYR A 418 2.53 -19.96 3.16
C TYR A 418 3.93 -19.47 2.79
N ASP A 419 4.49 -20.02 1.71
CA ASP A 419 5.80 -19.67 1.18
C ASP A 419 5.72 -18.54 0.15
N ILE A 420 6.55 -17.50 0.31
CA ILE A 420 6.69 -16.40 -0.65
C ILE A 420 8.16 -16.30 -1.08
N PRO A 421 8.51 -16.75 -2.29
CA PRO A 421 9.85 -16.64 -2.83
C PRO A 421 10.12 -15.25 -3.41
N GLY A 422 11.36 -14.78 -3.26
CA GLY A 422 11.83 -13.54 -3.88
C GLY A 422 13.17 -13.73 -4.58
N PHE A 423 13.29 -13.19 -5.80
CA PHE A 423 14.51 -13.24 -6.60
C PHE A 423 15.02 -11.82 -6.81
N LEU A 424 16.14 -11.53 -6.14
CA LEU A 424 16.76 -10.21 -6.05
C LEU A 424 18.03 -10.20 -6.89
N PHE A 425 18.22 -9.22 -7.76
CA PHE A 425 19.36 -9.15 -8.68
C PHE A 425 20.14 -7.84 -8.51
N ALA A 426 21.43 -7.93 -8.21
CA ALA A 426 22.33 -6.79 -8.32
C ALA A 426 22.90 -6.74 -9.74
N PHE A 427 22.54 -5.72 -10.51
CA PHE A 427 22.97 -5.58 -11.90
C PHE A 427 24.16 -4.63 -12.04
N GLN A 428 25.00 -4.89 -13.05
CA GLN A 428 26.10 -4.00 -13.44
C GLN A 428 25.63 -2.58 -13.82
N GLY A 429 26.52 -1.59 -13.68
CA GLY A 429 26.29 -0.21 -14.10
C GLY A 429 24.95 0.37 -13.62
N ASN A 430 24.14 0.84 -14.57
CA ASN A 430 22.81 1.39 -14.34
C ASN A 430 21.69 0.51 -14.91
N TYR A 431 21.92 -0.81 -15.02
CA TYR A 431 20.94 -1.76 -15.52
C TYR A 431 19.83 -1.98 -14.50
N THR A 432 18.59 -2.07 -14.97
CA THR A 432 17.42 -2.31 -14.13
C THR A 432 16.47 -3.29 -14.79
N PHE A 433 15.54 -3.85 -14.02
CA PHE A 433 14.41 -4.53 -14.63
C PHE A 433 13.53 -3.52 -15.36
N ALA A 434 12.94 -3.97 -16.47
CA ALA A 434 11.85 -3.30 -17.15
C ALA A 434 10.93 -4.34 -17.76
N PHE A 435 9.72 -3.93 -18.13
CA PHE A 435 8.85 -4.74 -18.98
C PHE A 435 9.00 -4.33 -20.43
N THR A 436 8.82 -5.29 -21.35
CA THR A 436 8.55 -4.95 -22.75
C THR A 436 7.30 -4.06 -22.85
N PHE A 437 7.45 -2.90 -23.50
CA PHE A 437 6.45 -1.84 -23.53
C PHE A 437 5.95 -1.60 -24.96
N LYS A 438 4.77 -0.98 -25.07
CA LYS A 438 4.29 -0.46 -26.35
C LYS A 438 4.97 0.88 -26.59
N GLU A 439 5.65 1.02 -27.72
CA GLU A 439 6.38 2.24 -28.04
C GLU A 439 5.45 3.46 -28.11
N ASN A 440 5.80 4.50 -27.36
CA ASN A 440 5.06 5.75 -27.34
C ASN A 440 5.66 6.71 -28.37
N ILE A 441 5.01 6.89 -29.51
CA ILE A 441 5.49 7.79 -30.56
C ILE A 441 5.23 9.27 -30.26
N ALA A 442 4.39 9.59 -29.28
CA ALA A 442 4.03 10.95 -28.92
C ALA A 442 4.93 11.55 -27.83
N PHE A 443 5.45 10.69 -26.95
CA PHE A 443 6.35 11.09 -25.88
C PHE A 443 7.61 10.21 -25.97
N SER A 444 8.79 10.83 -26.12
CA SER A 444 10.09 10.15 -26.06
C SER A 444 10.39 9.70 -24.63
N GLU A 445 9.54 8.86 -24.07
CA GLU A 445 9.66 8.30 -22.73
C GLU A 445 10.63 7.13 -22.77
N ARG A 446 11.63 7.19 -21.89
CA ARG A 446 12.54 6.07 -21.68
C ARG A 446 11.72 4.85 -21.25
N PRO A 447 12.16 3.62 -21.58
CA PRO A 447 11.57 2.40 -21.04
C PRO A 447 11.29 2.54 -19.54
N GLY A 448 10.11 2.08 -19.11
CA GLY A 448 9.76 2.05 -17.70
C GLY A 448 10.69 1.11 -16.93
N SER A 449 11.68 1.67 -16.24
CA SER A 449 12.52 0.95 -15.29
C SER A 449 11.72 0.72 -14.00
N ILE A 450 11.75 -0.49 -13.47
CA ILE A 450 11.12 -0.85 -12.19
C ILE A 450 12.21 -1.23 -11.18
N GLY A 451 12.01 -0.90 -9.91
CA GLY A 451 12.88 -1.39 -8.82
C GLY A 451 12.54 -2.83 -8.41
N GLY A 452 11.27 -3.21 -8.56
CA GLY A 452 10.77 -4.54 -8.30
C GLY A 452 9.35 -4.71 -8.83
N VAL A 453 8.83 -5.93 -8.70
CA VAL A 453 7.45 -6.29 -8.97
C VAL A 453 7.04 -7.55 -8.22
N ALA A 454 5.83 -7.57 -7.69
CA ALA A 454 5.13 -8.76 -7.22
C ALA A 454 4.25 -9.36 -8.32
N LEU A 455 4.39 -10.67 -8.56
CA LEU A 455 3.80 -11.38 -9.71
C LEU A 455 2.81 -12.48 -9.30
N GLY A 456 2.34 -12.45 -8.05
CA GLY A 456 1.35 -13.38 -7.50
C GLY A 456 1.91 -14.74 -7.07
N ASP A 457 3.03 -15.19 -7.64
CA ASP A 457 3.76 -16.40 -7.23
C ASP A 457 5.13 -16.12 -6.60
N MET A 458 5.74 -14.97 -6.93
CA MET A 458 7.03 -14.53 -6.42
C MET A 458 7.17 -13.01 -6.53
N ILE A 459 8.26 -12.49 -5.95
CA ILE A 459 8.74 -11.13 -6.25
C ILE A 459 10.02 -11.17 -7.09
N LEU A 460 10.13 -10.24 -8.04
CA LEU A 460 11.39 -9.90 -8.70
C LEU A 460 11.83 -8.52 -8.25
N VAL A 461 13.09 -8.38 -7.89
CA VAL A 461 13.65 -7.11 -7.40
C VAL A 461 15.02 -6.89 -7.99
N ASN A 462 15.38 -5.65 -8.28
CA ASN A 462 16.74 -5.30 -8.66
C ASN A 462 17.32 -4.12 -7.88
N GLN A 463 18.65 -4.09 -7.84
CA GLN A 463 19.42 -2.89 -7.57
C GLN A 463 20.57 -2.80 -8.57
N SER A 464 20.75 -1.65 -9.20
CA SER A 464 21.91 -1.42 -10.06
C SER A 464 23.14 -1.08 -9.21
N GLU A 465 24.35 -1.30 -9.74
CA GLU A 465 25.60 -0.82 -9.12
C GLU A 465 25.54 0.70 -8.85
N SER A 466 24.93 1.47 -9.76
CA SER A 466 24.73 2.91 -9.56
C SER A 466 23.83 3.24 -8.38
N THR A 467 22.89 2.36 -8.03
CA THR A 467 22.02 2.49 -6.85
C THR A 467 22.74 2.05 -5.58
N LEU A 468 23.44 0.91 -5.63
CA LEU A 468 24.23 0.38 -4.53
C LEU A 468 25.38 1.32 -4.12
N THR A 469 25.78 2.23 -5.01
CA THR A 469 26.85 3.22 -4.77
C THR A 469 26.38 4.66 -4.94
N ALA A 470 25.07 4.92 -4.85
CA ALA A 470 24.46 6.21 -5.13
C ALA A 470 25.08 7.39 -4.35
N GLY A 471 25.63 7.15 -3.16
CA GLY A 471 26.31 8.18 -2.38
C GLY A 471 27.56 8.77 -3.04
N ASN A 472 28.15 8.06 -4.01
CA ASN A 472 29.28 8.56 -4.80
C ASN A 472 28.86 9.58 -5.88
N ASN A 473 27.56 9.75 -6.12
CA ASN A 473 27.03 10.75 -7.04
C ASN A 473 27.08 12.15 -6.40
N THR A 474 27.42 13.17 -7.19
CA THR A 474 27.39 14.59 -6.80
C THR A 474 26.06 15.07 -6.22
N SER A 475 24.93 14.43 -6.57
CA SER A 475 23.61 14.78 -6.03
C SER A 475 23.45 14.46 -4.54
N TYR A 476 24.06 13.37 -4.06
CA TYR A 476 24.01 12.97 -2.65
C TYR A 476 25.29 13.38 -1.91
N ASN A 477 26.44 13.22 -2.56
CA ASN A 477 27.76 13.55 -2.01
C ASN A 477 28.01 12.90 -0.63
N GLU A 478 27.66 11.62 -0.50
CA GLU A 478 27.91 10.78 0.68
C GLU A 478 28.77 9.55 0.27
N PRO A 479 30.08 9.73 0.00
CA PRO A 479 30.91 8.67 -0.54
C PRO A 479 30.89 7.38 0.28
N GLY A 480 30.86 6.23 -0.40
CA GLY A 480 30.83 4.91 0.23
C GLY A 480 29.44 4.46 0.72
N LYS A 481 28.41 5.29 0.53
CA LYS A 481 27.01 4.95 0.86
C LYS A 481 26.19 4.62 -0.39
N GLY A 482 25.03 4.02 -0.19
CA GLY A 482 24.11 3.67 -1.28
C GLY A 482 22.74 3.23 -0.78
N ILE A 483 22.00 2.57 -1.65
CA ILE A 483 20.66 2.05 -1.35
C ILE A 483 20.66 0.55 -1.56
N GLY A 484 20.27 -0.22 -0.54
CA GLY A 484 20.22 -1.67 -0.61
C GLY A 484 18.85 -2.23 -1.04
N PHE A 485 18.69 -3.53 -0.89
CA PHE A 485 17.48 -4.28 -1.26
C PHE A 485 16.39 -4.23 -0.21
N THR A 486 16.70 -3.94 1.07
CA THR A 486 15.73 -4.13 2.17
C THR A 486 14.43 -3.40 1.92
N ARG A 487 14.48 -2.13 1.50
CA ARG A 487 13.28 -1.33 1.29
C ARG A 487 12.42 -1.87 0.14
N VAL A 488 13.02 -2.07 -1.03
CA VAL A 488 12.31 -2.57 -2.21
C VAL A 488 11.82 -3.99 -2.03
N ALA A 489 12.61 -4.88 -1.39
CA ALA A 489 12.14 -6.22 -1.06
C ALA A 489 10.96 -6.18 -0.10
N THR A 490 11.00 -5.31 0.92
CA THR A 490 9.86 -5.14 1.82
C THR A 490 8.64 -4.64 1.05
N HIS A 491 8.78 -3.63 0.17
CA HIS A 491 7.69 -3.13 -0.68
C HIS A 491 7.01 -4.24 -1.50
N GLU A 492 7.79 -5.01 -2.27
CA GLU A 492 7.23 -6.07 -3.12
C GLU A 492 6.62 -7.22 -2.30
N LEU A 493 7.19 -7.55 -1.15
CA LEU A 493 6.58 -8.53 -0.25
C LEU A 493 5.27 -8.01 0.33
N GLY A 494 5.12 -6.70 0.54
CA GLY A 494 3.87 -6.06 0.93
C GLY A 494 2.76 -6.28 -0.09
N HIS A 495 3.09 -6.15 -1.38
CA HIS A 495 2.18 -6.52 -2.45
C HIS A 495 1.74 -8.00 -2.38
N MET A 496 2.66 -8.92 -2.12
CA MET A 496 2.33 -10.35 -1.91
C MET A 496 1.42 -10.57 -0.69
N MET A 497 1.40 -9.64 0.25
CA MET A 497 0.48 -9.61 1.39
C MET A 497 -0.84 -8.88 1.11
N GLY A 498 -1.10 -8.52 -0.14
CA GLY A 498 -2.31 -7.86 -0.60
C GLY A 498 -2.31 -6.34 -0.48
N LEU A 499 -1.20 -5.71 -0.06
CA LEU A 499 -1.12 -4.26 -0.01
C LEU A 499 -1.04 -3.66 -1.41
N ASN A 500 -1.69 -2.51 -1.58
CA ASN A 500 -1.59 -1.71 -2.79
C ASN A 500 -0.80 -0.42 -2.53
N HIS A 501 -0.46 0.30 -3.59
CA HIS A 501 0.08 1.65 -3.46
C HIS A 501 -0.96 2.58 -2.84
N PRO A 502 -0.57 3.45 -1.88
CA PRO A 502 -1.49 4.36 -1.22
C PRO A 502 -1.81 5.58 -2.09
N PHE A 503 -1.73 5.50 -3.42
CA PHE A 503 -1.89 6.66 -4.30
C PHE A 503 -2.55 6.33 -5.65
N ILE A 504 -3.38 5.28 -5.68
CA ILE A 504 -4.02 4.83 -6.92
C ILE A 504 -5.28 5.64 -7.28
N TYR A 505 -5.96 6.21 -6.29
CA TYR A 505 -7.18 6.99 -6.48
C TYR A 505 -6.93 8.50 -6.44
N ASP A 506 -5.86 8.91 -5.76
CA ASP A 506 -5.38 10.28 -5.58
C ASP A 506 -3.88 10.22 -5.27
N GLN A 507 -3.08 11.16 -5.76
CA GLN A 507 -1.62 11.13 -5.58
C GLN A 507 -1.17 11.66 -4.21
N THR A 508 -2.02 12.41 -3.49
CA THR A 508 -1.70 13.03 -2.20
C THR A 508 -1.23 12.01 -1.17
N GLU A 509 -1.87 10.85 -1.11
CA GLU A 509 -1.56 9.83 -0.11
C GLU A 509 -0.26 9.07 -0.37
N ASP A 510 0.50 9.40 -1.43
CA ASP A 510 1.92 9.02 -1.51
C ASP A 510 2.78 9.72 -0.44
N PHE A 511 2.26 10.78 0.19
CA PHE A 511 2.83 11.35 1.41
C PHE A 511 2.38 10.57 2.65
N THR A 512 2.72 9.28 2.70
CA THR A 512 2.41 8.39 3.83
C THR A 512 3.68 7.73 4.37
N ASN A 513 3.77 7.55 5.69
CA ASN A 513 4.83 6.81 6.36
C ASN A 513 4.70 5.29 6.11
N SER A 514 4.75 4.88 4.85
CA SER A 514 4.63 3.50 4.40
C SER A 514 5.73 3.18 3.40
N VAL A 515 6.31 1.98 3.49
CA VAL A 515 7.18 1.44 2.45
C VAL A 515 6.42 1.23 1.14
N MET A 516 5.08 1.19 1.15
CA MET A 516 4.23 1.15 -0.03
C MET A 516 4.16 2.49 -0.76
N ALA A 517 4.53 3.59 -0.10
CA ALA A 517 4.65 4.91 -0.70
C ALA A 517 6.02 5.08 -1.38
N TYR A 518 6.04 5.73 -2.55
CA TYR A 518 7.25 5.99 -3.34
C TYR A 518 7.96 7.26 -2.89
N TYR A 519 7.23 8.36 -2.73
CA TYR A 519 7.85 9.65 -2.40
C TYR A 519 8.74 9.64 -1.15
N PRO A 520 8.31 9.06 -0.01
CA PRO A 520 8.90 9.43 1.27
C PRO A 520 10.10 8.54 1.63
N ASP A 521 10.46 7.54 0.82
CA ASP A 521 11.55 6.60 1.09
C ASP A 521 11.40 5.87 2.44
N SER A 522 10.15 5.59 2.83
CA SER A 522 9.83 4.93 4.10
C SER A 522 10.38 3.51 4.17
N ASN A 523 10.74 3.11 5.39
CA ASN A 523 11.34 1.80 5.66
C ASN A 523 10.42 0.88 6.47
N THR A 524 9.15 1.27 6.65
CA THR A 524 8.21 0.61 7.55
C THR A 524 6.83 0.54 6.94
N TYR A 525 6.05 -0.47 7.30
CA TYR A 525 4.61 -0.45 7.00
C TYR A 525 3.87 0.51 7.94
N SER A 526 2.95 1.28 7.36
CA SER A 526 2.07 2.18 8.10
C SER A 526 1.03 1.41 8.92
N GLN A 527 0.33 2.12 9.80
CA GLN A 527 -0.85 1.58 10.47
C GLN A 527 -1.97 1.26 9.48
N PHE A 528 -2.10 2.00 8.37
CA PHE A 528 -3.09 1.74 7.32
C PHE A 528 -2.84 0.41 6.62
N ASP A 529 -1.57 0.10 6.35
CA ASP A 529 -1.17 -1.19 5.76
C ASP A 529 -1.52 -2.35 6.71
N LYS A 530 -1.16 -2.21 7.99
CA LYS A 530 -1.45 -3.21 9.02
C LYS A 530 -2.94 -3.45 9.15
N ASP A 531 -3.73 -2.36 9.20
CA ASP A 531 -5.19 -2.46 9.26
C ASP A 531 -5.78 -3.13 8.01
N THR A 532 -5.24 -2.84 6.82
CA THR A 532 -5.70 -3.44 5.55
C THR A 532 -5.50 -4.95 5.54
N VAL A 533 -4.30 -5.43 5.89
CA VAL A 533 -3.98 -6.86 5.95
C VAL A 533 -4.80 -7.56 7.04
N LEU A 534 -4.79 -7.02 8.26
CA LEU A 534 -5.51 -7.61 9.39
C LEU A 534 -7.01 -7.67 9.15
N ARG A 535 -7.59 -6.63 8.57
CA ARG A 535 -9.00 -6.60 8.20
C ARG A 535 -9.31 -7.61 7.11
N GLY A 536 -8.48 -7.69 6.07
CA GLY A 536 -8.64 -8.66 4.98
C GLY A 536 -8.77 -10.10 5.50
N ILE A 537 -7.81 -10.52 6.35
CA ILE A 537 -7.83 -11.84 6.99
C ILE A 537 -9.03 -12.02 7.92
N ASN A 538 -9.32 -11.03 8.75
CA ASN A 538 -10.44 -11.10 9.69
C ASN A 538 -11.78 -11.25 8.96
N ASP A 539 -11.94 -10.53 7.85
CA ASP A 539 -13.17 -10.51 7.08
C ASP A 539 -13.35 -11.82 6.30
N GLU A 540 -12.26 -12.36 5.72
CA GLU A 540 -12.23 -13.70 5.13
C GLU A 540 -12.67 -14.77 6.14
N LEU A 541 -12.05 -14.80 7.33
CA LEU A 541 -12.37 -15.76 8.38
C LEU A 541 -13.81 -15.62 8.89
N LEU A 542 -14.32 -14.39 9.01
CA LEU A 542 -15.70 -14.14 9.42
C LEU A 542 -16.70 -14.62 8.38
N ILE A 543 -16.45 -14.39 7.09
CA ILE A 543 -17.30 -14.86 6.00
C ILE A 543 -17.35 -16.41 6.03
N ILE A 544 -16.19 -17.07 6.14
CA ILE A 544 -16.12 -18.54 6.25
C ILE A 544 -16.90 -19.04 7.46
N ALA A 545 -16.76 -18.39 8.62
CA ALA A 545 -17.49 -18.75 9.83
C ALA A 545 -19.01 -18.56 9.68
N GLN A 546 -19.43 -17.47 9.04
CA GLN A 546 -20.85 -17.19 8.76
C GLN A 546 -21.47 -18.22 7.82
N ASP A 547 -20.76 -18.57 6.74
CA ASP A 547 -21.20 -19.61 5.79
C ASP A 547 -21.30 -20.98 6.47
N ALA A 548 -20.31 -21.35 7.30
CA ALA A 548 -20.34 -22.59 8.06
C ALA A 548 -21.49 -22.62 9.08
N LEU A 549 -21.75 -21.51 9.77
CA LEU A 549 -22.89 -21.39 10.70
C LEU A 549 -24.23 -21.46 9.97
N ALA A 550 -24.34 -20.85 8.79
CA ALA A 550 -25.56 -20.89 7.97
C ALA A 550 -25.85 -22.29 7.43
N ALA A 551 -24.80 -23.03 7.05
CA ALA A 551 -24.90 -24.43 6.62
C ALA A 551 -25.18 -25.41 7.78
N THR A 552 -24.99 -24.98 9.03
CA THR A 552 -25.27 -25.81 10.20
C THR A 552 -26.77 -25.89 10.46
N GLY A 553 -27.35 -27.08 10.30
CA GLY A 553 -28.77 -27.33 10.56
C GLY A 553 -29.16 -26.92 11.98
N ASN A 554 -30.18 -26.06 12.11
CA ASN A 554 -30.68 -25.59 13.39
C ASN A 554 -31.55 -26.67 14.05
N SER A 555 -31.22 -27.04 15.27
CA SER A 555 -31.97 -27.98 16.11
C SER A 555 -32.08 -27.42 17.52
N LEU A 556 -33.04 -27.90 18.30
CA LEU A 556 -33.20 -27.51 19.71
C LEU A 556 -31.94 -27.74 20.56
N ILE A 557 -31.06 -28.66 20.14
CA ILE A 557 -29.85 -29.06 20.88
C ILE A 557 -28.67 -28.10 20.62
N ASN A 558 -28.56 -27.55 19.41
CA ASN A 558 -27.43 -26.68 19.02
C ASN A 558 -27.82 -25.19 18.85
N ALA A 559 -29.10 -24.84 18.99
CA ALA A 559 -29.59 -23.46 18.86
C ALA A 559 -28.86 -22.47 19.78
N GLY A 560 -28.58 -22.86 21.04
CA GLY A 560 -27.82 -22.03 21.98
C GLY A 560 -26.38 -21.77 21.54
N SER A 561 -25.71 -22.81 21.03
CA SER A 561 -24.34 -22.71 20.51
C SER A 561 -24.26 -21.89 19.22
N ILE A 562 -25.23 -22.05 18.32
CA ILE A 562 -25.34 -21.23 17.09
C ILE A 562 -25.57 -19.75 17.47
N SER A 563 -26.46 -19.48 18.43
CA SER A 563 -26.71 -18.12 18.90
C SER A 563 -25.47 -17.49 19.54
N ALA A 564 -24.76 -18.22 20.40
CA ALA A 564 -23.52 -17.74 21.01
C ALA A 564 -22.44 -17.47 19.96
N ALA A 565 -22.30 -18.35 18.96
CA ALA A 565 -21.33 -18.17 17.88
C ALA A 565 -21.65 -16.96 17.00
N ARG A 566 -22.94 -16.69 16.73
CA ARG A 566 -23.37 -15.47 16.02
C ARG A 566 -23.03 -14.20 16.81
N LEU A 567 -23.34 -14.17 18.10
CA LEU A 567 -23.01 -13.03 18.97
C LEU A 567 -21.50 -12.76 19.02
N GLN A 568 -20.68 -13.83 19.08
CA GLN A 568 -19.23 -13.69 19.08
C GLN A 568 -18.69 -13.22 17.71
N ALA A 569 -19.27 -13.68 16.60
CA ALA A 569 -18.93 -13.18 15.26
C ALA A 569 -19.30 -11.69 15.09
N GLU A 570 -20.45 -11.26 15.59
CA GLU A 570 -20.88 -9.85 15.60
C GLU A 570 -19.94 -8.97 16.45
N ALA A 571 -19.59 -9.41 17.66
CA ALA A 571 -18.65 -8.69 18.52
C ALA A 571 -17.27 -8.55 17.86
N SER A 572 -16.86 -9.57 17.10
CA SER A 572 -15.60 -9.59 16.35
C SER A 572 -15.59 -8.67 15.11
N GLY A 573 -16.74 -8.20 14.65
CA GLY A 573 -16.84 -7.21 13.58
C GLY A 573 -16.41 -5.80 13.96
N SER A 574 -16.31 -5.49 15.26
CA SER A 574 -16.19 -4.13 15.80
C SER A 574 -14.78 -3.67 16.19
N LEU A 575 -13.82 -4.59 16.35
CA LEU A 575 -12.49 -4.30 16.92
C LEU A 575 -11.38 -5.07 16.20
N PHE A 576 -10.56 -4.39 15.40
CA PHE A 576 -9.41 -5.00 14.71
C PHE A 576 -8.20 -5.08 15.66
N SER A 577 -7.98 -6.23 16.30
CA SER A 577 -6.79 -6.48 17.14
C SER A 577 -6.27 -7.91 17.01
N PRO A 578 -4.97 -8.17 17.25
CA PRO A 578 -4.40 -9.52 17.19
C PRO A 578 -5.11 -10.53 18.13
N GLY A 579 -5.50 -10.09 19.34
CA GLY A 579 -6.21 -10.93 20.31
C GLY A 579 -7.57 -11.43 19.81
N LEU A 580 -8.19 -10.69 18.88
CA LEU A 580 -9.47 -11.04 18.30
C LEU A 580 -9.36 -12.09 17.19
N VAL A 581 -8.29 -12.05 16.38
CA VAL A 581 -7.97 -13.11 15.40
C VAL A 581 -7.79 -14.46 16.12
N PHE A 582 -7.08 -14.47 17.25
CA PHE A 582 -6.96 -15.67 18.09
C PHE A 582 -8.31 -16.14 18.66
N GLY A 583 -9.20 -15.21 19.04
CA GLY A 583 -10.55 -15.52 19.48
C GLY A 583 -11.44 -16.12 18.39
N LEU A 584 -11.32 -15.65 17.14
CA LEU A 584 -12.05 -16.18 15.98
C LEU A 584 -11.54 -17.54 15.53
N ILE A 585 -10.23 -17.79 15.60
CA ILE A 585 -9.67 -19.14 15.40
C ILE A 585 -10.26 -20.09 16.45
N GLY A 586 -10.32 -19.66 17.71
CA GLY A 586 -10.99 -20.41 18.78
C GLY A 586 -12.47 -20.67 18.51
N LEU A 587 -13.19 -19.70 17.94
CA LEU A 587 -14.60 -19.83 17.53
C LEU A 587 -14.76 -20.85 16.40
N ALA A 588 -13.99 -20.72 15.32
CA ALA A 588 -14.06 -21.63 14.17
C ALA A 588 -13.79 -23.08 14.60
N VAL A 589 -12.80 -23.27 15.48
CA VAL A 589 -12.51 -24.55 16.12
C VAL A 589 -13.67 -25.02 17.01
N GLY A 590 -14.25 -24.14 17.83
CA GLY A 590 -15.39 -24.45 18.71
C GLY A 590 -16.67 -24.83 17.95
N VAL A 591 -16.98 -24.13 16.86
CA VAL A 591 -18.09 -24.43 15.96
C VAL A 591 -17.84 -25.74 15.23
N ALA A 592 -16.63 -25.97 14.71
CA ALA A 592 -16.27 -27.24 14.09
C ALA A 592 -16.39 -28.42 15.07
N ILE A 593 -16.00 -28.24 16.34
CA ILE A 593 -16.20 -29.24 17.41
C ILE A 593 -17.69 -29.45 17.67
N GLY A 594 -18.50 -28.39 17.77
CA GLY A 594 -19.95 -28.50 17.96
C GLY A 594 -20.66 -29.21 16.80
N VAL A 595 -20.24 -28.94 15.56
CA VAL A 595 -20.73 -29.61 14.35
C VAL A 595 -20.27 -31.07 14.30
N LEU A 596 -19.02 -31.38 14.67
CA LEU A 596 -18.52 -32.76 14.76
C LEU A 596 -19.26 -33.57 15.83
N VAL A 597 -19.50 -33.00 17.01
CA VAL A 597 -20.29 -33.64 18.06
C VAL A 597 -21.72 -33.87 17.57
N GLY A 598 -22.36 -32.88 16.93
CA GLY A 598 -23.67 -33.04 16.30
C GLY A 598 -23.70 -34.11 15.20
N PHE A 599 -22.65 -34.19 14.39
CA PHE A 599 -22.50 -35.16 13.31
C PHE A 599 -22.35 -36.60 13.83
N PHE A 600 -21.62 -36.80 14.94
CA PHE A 600 -21.50 -38.11 15.59
C PHE A 600 -22.80 -38.58 16.25
N PHE A 601 -23.66 -37.66 16.72
CA PHE A 601 -24.97 -38.00 17.28
C PHE A 601 -26.03 -38.33 16.23
N PHE A 602 -25.90 -37.86 14.99
CA PHE A 602 -26.91 -38.06 13.93
C PHE A 602 -26.36 -38.76 12.69
N LYS A 603 -25.82 -39.97 12.86
CA LYS A 603 -25.43 -40.82 11.73
C LYS A 603 -26.63 -41.57 11.14
N LYS A 604 -27.33 -40.95 10.18
CA LYS A 604 -27.93 -41.64 9.02
C LYS A 604 -28.34 -40.63 7.93
N ARG A 605 -27.42 -40.33 7.02
CA ARG A 605 -27.66 -40.19 5.57
C ARG A 605 -26.32 -40.08 4.84
N LYS A 606 -26.24 -40.71 3.67
CA LYS A 606 -25.07 -40.66 2.78
C LYS A 606 -25.00 -39.26 2.17
N THR A 607 -23.87 -38.58 2.33
CA THR A 607 -23.48 -37.42 1.52
C THR A 607 -22.24 -37.81 0.71
N THR A 608 -22.40 -37.76 -0.60
CA THR A 608 -21.33 -37.79 -1.59
C THR A 608 -20.60 -36.44 -1.54
N ALA A 609 -19.29 -36.46 -1.30
CA ALA A 609 -18.46 -35.28 -1.46
C ALA A 609 -18.25 -35.02 -2.97
N ALA A 610 -18.69 -33.87 -3.45
CA ALA A 610 -18.35 -33.37 -4.78
C ALA A 610 -17.31 -32.25 -4.59
N VAL A 611 -16.06 -32.55 -4.93
CA VAL A 611 -15.02 -31.53 -5.15
C VAL A 611 -15.27 -30.99 -6.55
N GLY A 612 -15.83 -29.78 -6.65
CA GLY A 612 -16.18 -29.16 -7.92
C GLY A 612 -14.94 -28.57 -8.61
N TYR A 613 -14.35 -29.31 -9.54
CA TYR A 613 -13.52 -28.71 -10.59
C TYR A 613 -14.43 -27.86 -11.48
N ASN A 614 -13.98 -26.68 -11.94
CA ASN A 614 -14.67 -25.97 -13.00
C ASN A 614 -14.69 -26.90 -14.23
N LEU A 615 -15.88 -27.28 -14.73
CA LEU A 615 -16.03 -28.19 -15.87
C LEU A 615 -16.51 -27.41 -17.10
N CYS A 616 -15.97 -27.74 -18.28
CA CYS A 616 -16.42 -27.15 -19.54
C CYS A 616 -17.89 -27.55 -19.78
N PRO A 617 -18.80 -26.60 -20.04
CA PRO A 617 -20.22 -26.89 -20.24
C PRO A 617 -20.47 -27.78 -21.46
N THR A 618 -19.54 -27.80 -22.42
CA THR A 618 -19.63 -28.65 -23.62
C THR A 618 -19.17 -30.08 -23.37
N CYS A 619 -18.08 -30.31 -22.63
CA CYS A 619 -17.48 -31.66 -22.53
C CYS A 619 -17.31 -32.20 -21.10
N GLN A 620 -17.75 -31.45 -20.08
CA GLN A 620 -17.71 -31.83 -18.66
C GLN A 620 -16.31 -32.24 -18.18
N GLN A 621 -15.25 -31.69 -18.78
CA GLN A 621 -13.86 -31.88 -18.35
C GLN A 621 -13.37 -30.64 -17.61
N PRO A 622 -12.40 -30.78 -16.67
CA PRO A 622 -11.79 -29.65 -15.99
C PRO A 622 -11.32 -28.58 -16.96
N VAL A 623 -11.61 -27.32 -16.66
CA VAL A 623 -11.08 -26.16 -17.37
C VAL A 623 -9.88 -25.59 -16.60
N ARG A 624 -8.89 -25.09 -17.32
CA ARG A 624 -7.77 -24.35 -16.76
C ARG A 624 -7.99 -22.86 -16.92
N TRP A 625 -7.48 -22.04 -16.01
CA TRP A 625 -7.48 -20.60 -16.21
C TRP A 625 -6.41 -20.24 -17.25
N ASP A 626 -6.76 -19.45 -18.27
CA ASP A 626 -5.84 -18.91 -19.26
C ASP A 626 -5.58 -17.43 -18.97
N PRO A 627 -4.42 -17.08 -18.39
CA PRO A 627 -4.13 -15.70 -17.99
C PRO A 627 -3.76 -14.80 -19.18
N VAL A 628 -3.43 -15.35 -20.35
CA VAL A 628 -3.19 -14.54 -21.56
C VAL A 628 -4.50 -13.99 -22.08
N GLN A 629 -5.58 -14.77 -21.98
CA GLN A 629 -6.91 -14.38 -22.43
C GLN A 629 -7.83 -13.89 -21.30
N MET A 630 -7.40 -14.02 -20.05
CA MET A 630 -8.18 -13.73 -18.84
C MET A 630 -9.54 -14.46 -18.84
N LYS A 631 -9.54 -15.73 -19.25
CA LYS A 631 -10.74 -16.59 -19.34
C LYS A 631 -10.42 -18.03 -18.95
N TRP A 632 -11.43 -18.77 -18.51
CA TRP A 632 -11.30 -20.22 -18.39
C TRP A 632 -11.18 -20.84 -19.79
N TYR A 633 -10.32 -21.83 -19.95
CA TYR A 633 -10.04 -22.49 -21.22
C TYR A 633 -10.17 -24.00 -21.06
N CYS A 634 -10.93 -24.62 -21.97
CA CYS A 634 -11.06 -26.06 -22.00
C CYS A 634 -10.06 -26.67 -22.98
N ASP A 635 -9.07 -27.40 -22.47
CA ASP A 635 -8.06 -28.04 -23.32
C ASP A 635 -8.64 -29.09 -24.26
N ARG A 636 -9.73 -29.75 -23.86
CA ARG A 636 -10.43 -30.74 -24.70
C ARG A 636 -11.23 -30.11 -25.83
N CYS A 637 -11.86 -28.95 -25.59
CA CYS A 637 -12.64 -28.25 -26.61
C CYS A 637 -11.84 -27.19 -27.36
N GLN A 638 -10.59 -26.95 -26.97
CA GLN A 638 -9.69 -25.91 -27.47
C GLN A 638 -10.37 -24.54 -27.63
N LYS A 639 -11.16 -24.15 -26.63
CA LYS A 639 -11.87 -22.88 -26.63
C LYS A 639 -11.98 -22.27 -25.22
N PRO A 640 -12.10 -20.94 -25.14
CA PRO A 640 -12.50 -20.27 -23.90
C PRO A 640 -13.91 -20.73 -23.49
N VAL A 641 -14.12 -20.80 -22.18
CA VAL A 641 -15.39 -21.13 -21.52
C VAL A 641 -15.94 -19.88 -20.84
#